data_AF-A0A7X8UUY6-F1
#
_entry.id   AF-A0A7X8UUY6-F1
#
_cell.length_a   1.000
_cell.length_b   1.000
_cell.length_c   1.000
_cell.angle_alpha   90.00
_cell.angle_beta   90.00
_cell.angle_gamma   90.00
#
_symmetry.space_group_name_H-M   'P 1'
#
loop_
_entity.id
_entity.type
_entity.pdbx_description
1 polymer ?
#
loop_
_entity_poly.entity_id
_entity_poly.type
_entity_poly.pdbx_seq_one_letter_code
_entity_poly.pdbx_strand_id
1 'polypeptide(L)'
;MIRETPGPGVLGRLIAASTLTAVLAMVVYGGEPVVHPTIYVLDMRPSSKLSAESRYDLRHAGVCIQGIANRDAPRAFILFMKEDAWWLERLREPGGLCEGWPVVTLPDFDAWLAHFRDRIQGVVLYDPAPETGVISTSLVATTAAGVLDGIALRKDTAPDSMYHRIVVDPAGPRLPVLIDLTGKFTGTGTIWQTETPSTGSARCDAYIWAKEKFLDTGRCDPTVLMYTLDLWGLKLELDLQTQLSNLDYAVSRRGFCFELTPWGDEAPNDDPEQPIGTDHTTTKAILDACNQQTRQQHWIKLCGFVNWLYKYTSRTGGKHREVATEWEHARLLSAYNVYKEADAARPQWVTNASFHAGLAQAVALRRHLQNPPPTYDDMRARGLIAPNGTVPDGNYIMIGMGDYDQASWILNALVPHRYHHSTRGQIDCNWGINPNAVDRASVAMDYIFRHKTPRDIFFAWDSGAGYINPSQIHGNRAPSGYPSAAATWREHCKHYYRMFDYSITAWMLNGSTGPLDRTDFHNYAPFSGDGIGQDAGKPAGPYLEDNVPVLRRSGPDNPSPGKIMDKPEGVNFAWYRTILWTPESIKKLNDAYTNSGNNHRFLDAYSFYYLMRHHLGGHNHYRTAWVSDNIPRIVRSGTTMEIEATVRNDGWDTWSEADNYRLGIAIMLPGQTPSAQDYDFHGRGRLADGMRVAPGQRGFFRHTITVPATAGIYDLYYDMVHEGVTWFRDAHNIEWKQPLIVADDPWSVDTDGDGLPDLWEIENGRLFWHPDDVGPSGGEWGFDKDRPSASDQRPH
;
A
#
# COMPACT_ATOMS: atom_id res chain seq x y z
N MET A 1 1.03 -70.77 5.80
CA MET A 1 -0.07 -71.67 5.42
C MET A 1 -1.29 -70.80 5.13
N ILE A 2 -1.55 -70.53 3.84
CA ILE A 2 -2.73 -70.98 3.04
C ILE A 2 -3.99 -70.22 3.47
N ARG A 3 -4.28 -69.07 2.83
CA ARG A 3 -5.26 -68.86 1.72
C ARG A 3 -6.71 -69.20 2.11
N GLU A 4 -7.60 -68.20 2.03
CA GLU A 4 -8.78 -68.19 1.15
C GLU A 4 -9.63 -66.90 1.31
N THR A 5 -10.04 -66.35 0.16
CA THR A 5 -11.20 -65.46 -0.11
C THR A 5 -12.09 -66.24 -1.11
N PRO A 6 -13.42 -65.99 -1.33
CA PRO A 6 -14.03 -64.66 -1.56
C PRO A 6 -15.56 -64.41 -1.25
N GLY A 7 -15.96 -63.14 -1.16
CA GLY A 7 -17.24 -62.53 -1.67
C GLY A 7 -18.57 -62.65 -0.88
N PRO A 8 -19.67 -61.97 -1.30
CA PRO A 8 -19.93 -60.50 -1.21
C PRO A 8 -21.36 -60.09 -0.69
N GLY A 9 -21.58 -58.80 -0.40
CA GLY A 9 -22.90 -58.13 -0.17
C GLY A 9 -23.12 -57.67 1.29
N VAL A 10 -23.64 -56.49 1.66
CA VAL A 10 -24.74 -55.67 1.10
C VAL A 10 -24.62 -54.19 1.55
N LEU A 11 -24.89 -53.30 0.59
CA LEU A 11 -25.36 -51.88 0.61
C LEU A 11 -25.36 -51.06 1.91
N GLY A 12 -24.57 -49.98 1.89
CA GLY A 12 -24.88 -48.71 2.59
C GLY A 12 -25.30 -47.65 1.57
N ARG A 13 -26.45 -46.99 1.79
CA ARG A 13 -26.97 -45.88 0.97
C ARG A 13 -26.20 -44.60 1.30
N LEU A 14 -25.55 -44.00 0.31
CA LEU A 14 -25.06 -42.62 0.33
C LEU A 14 -25.91 -41.78 -0.63
N ILE A 15 -26.33 -40.62 -0.14
CA ILE A 15 -27.14 -39.62 -0.81
C ILE A 15 -26.30 -38.96 -1.91
N ALA A 16 -26.82 -38.95 -3.14
CA ALA A 16 -26.18 -38.39 -4.32
C ALA A 16 -26.17 -36.85 -4.27
N ALA A 17 -24.97 -36.27 -4.32
CA ALA A 17 -24.77 -34.88 -4.72
C ALA A 17 -24.59 -34.86 -6.25
N SER A 18 -25.52 -34.23 -6.96
CA SER A 18 -25.51 -34.06 -8.41
C SER A 18 -24.56 -32.91 -8.78
N THR A 19 -23.38 -33.24 -9.29
CA THR A 19 -22.47 -32.35 -10.00
C THR A 19 -22.95 -32.17 -11.45
N LEU A 20 -23.40 -30.96 -11.79
CA LEU A 20 -23.62 -30.56 -13.18
C LEU A 20 -22.25 -30.24 -13.78
N THR A 21 -21.78 -31.08 -14.70
CA THR A 21 -20.51 -30.85 -15.41
C THR A 21 -20.84 -30.05 -16.66
N ALA A 22 -20.47 -28.77 -16.71
CA ALA A 22 -20.45 -28.02 -17.95
C ALA A 22 -19.32 -28.58 -18.82
N VAL A 23 -19.65 -29.17 -19.96
CA VAL A 23 -18.67 -29.61 -20.96
C VAL A 23 -18.18 -28.36 -21.70
N LEU A 24 -17.11 -27.74 -21.19
CA LEU A 24 -16.25 -26.93 -22.04
C LEU A 24 -15.44 -27.90 -22.91
N ALA A 25 -15.49 -27.72 -24.22
CA ALA A 25 -14.55 -28.35 -25.12
C ALA A 25 -13.16 -27.74 -24.87
N MET A 26 -12.41 -28.28 -23.90
CA MET A 26 -10.99 -28.00 -23.74
C MET A 26 -10.25 -28.63 -24.91
N VAL A 27 -9.75 -27.80 -25.82
CA VAL A 27 -8.62 -28.19 -26.65
C VAL A 27 -7.42 -28.24 -25.72
N VAL A 28 -7.05 -29.45 -25.27
CA VAL A 28 -5.80 -29.67 -24.54
C VAL A 28 -4.66 -29.51 -25.54
N TYR A 29 -4.11 -28.29 -25.65
CA TYR A 29 -2.76 -28.12 -26.17
C TYR A 29 -1.82 -28.82 -25.18
N GLY A 30 -0.99 -29.74 -25.67
CA GLY A 30 -0.01 -30.44 -24.84
C GLY A 30 0.87 -29.42 -24.12
N GLY A 31 0.87 -29.46 -22.78
CA GLY A 31 1.46 -28.42 -21.94
C GLY A 31 2.98 -28.31 -22.12
N GLU A 32 3.39 -27.25 -22.81
CA GLU A 32 4.73 -26.67 -22.68
C GLU A 32 4.96 -26.27 -21.21
N PRO A 33 6.21 -26.29 -20.71
CA PRO A 33 6.51 -25.81 -19.36
C PRO A 33 6.08 -24.35 -19.21
N VAL A 34 5.44 -23.99 -18.09
CA VAL A 34 5.18 -22.58 -17.76
C VAL A 34 6.53 -21.86 -17.68
N VAL A 35 6.74 -20.90 -18.57
CA VAL A 35 7.96 -20.07 -18.58
C VAL A 35 7.74 -18.92 -17.61
N HIS A 36 8.39 -18.98 -16.45
CA HIS A 36 8.31 -17.92 -15.46
C HIS A 36 9.25 -16.75 -15.79
N PRO A 37 8.89 -15.52 -15.41
CA PRO A 37 9.79 -14.37 -15.52
C PRO A 37 11.11 -14.58 -14.77
N THR A 38 12.20 -14.03 -15.32
CA THR A 38 13.54 -14.11 -14.70
C THR A 38 13.82 -12.90 -13.81
N ILE A 39 14.32 -13.17 -12.60
CA ILE A 39 14.82 -12.15 -11.68
C ILE A 39 16.33 -12.00 -11.88
N TYR A 40 16.77 -10.86 -12.37
CA TYR A 40 18.18 -10.49 -12.49
C TYR A 40 18.66 -9.81 -11.21
N VAL A 41 19.72 -10.35 -10.63
CA VAL A 41 20.25 -9.91 -9.33
C VAL A 41 21.61 -9.24 -9.48
N LEU A 42 21.79 -8.07 -8.87
CA LEU A 42 23.10 -7.45 -8.66
C LEU A 42 23.45 -7.42 -7.17
N ASP A 43 24.63 -7.92 -6.81
CA ASP A 43 25.11 -7.86 -5.43
C ASP A 43 25.93 -6.59 -5.18
N MET A 44 25.33 -5.64 -4.46
CA MET A 44 25.97 -4.37 -4.07
C MET A 44 26.52 -4.37 -2.64
N ARG A 45 26.41 -5.46 -1.88
CA ARG A 45 26.99 -5.55 -0.52
C ARG A 45 28.50 -5.25 -0.49
N PRO A 46 29.32 -5.68 -1.49
CA PRO A 46 30.74 -5.34 -1.54
C PRO A 46 31.03 -3.84 -1.69
N SER A 47 30.08 -3.02 -2.15
CA SER A 47 30.27 -1.58 -2.32
C SER A 47 30.55 -0.85 -1.01
N SER A 48 30.25 -1.48 0.14
CA SER A 48 30.60 -0.98 1.48
C SER A 48 32.10 -0.78 1.72
N LYS A 49 32.95 -1.37 0.86
CA LYS A 49 34.42 -1.24 0.92
C LYS A 49 34.98 -0.09 0.08
N LEU A 50 34.15 0.58 -0.70
CA LEU A 50 34.54 1.72 -1.54
C LEU A 50 34.59 3.01 -0.73
N SER A 51 35.18 4.07 -1.29
CA SER A 51 35.04 5.43 -0.76
C SER A 51 33.57 5.85 -0.73
N ALA A 52 33.22 6.87 0.07
CA ALA A 52 31.85 7.34 0.19
C ALA A 52 31.28 7.79 -1.17
N GLU A 53 32.11 8.48 -1.96
CA GLU A 53 31.84 9.01 -3.28
C GLU A 53 31.63 7.90 -4.32
N SER A 54 32.57 6.97 -4.44
CA SER A 54 32.45 5.85 -5.40
C SER A 54 31.30 4.92 -5.03
N ARG A 55 31.05 4.73 -3.72
CA ARG A 55 29.89 3.99 -3.23
C ARG A 55 28.57 4.69 -3.59
N TYR A 56 28.51 6.02 -3.45
CA TYR A 56 27.33 6.81 -3.79
C TYR A 56 27.02 6.73 -5.29
N ASP A 57 28.02 6.98 -6.15
CA ASP A 57 27.84 6.95 -7.60
C ASP A 57 27.40 5.57 -8.07
N LEU A 58 28.07 4.51 -7.60
CA LEU A 58 27.74 3.12 -7.95
C LEU A 58 26.30 2.77 -7.56
N ARG A 59 25.90 3.09 -6.32
CA ARG A 59 24.55 2.78 -5.82
C ARG A 59 23.49 3.60 -6.51
N HIS A 60 23.71 4.90 -6.71
CA HIS A 60 22.74 5.79 -7.38
C HIS A 60 22.52 5.36 -8.84
N ALA A 61 23.60 5.05 -9.56
CA ALA A 61 23.48 4.57 -10.93
C ALA A 61 22.76 3.21 -11.00
N GLY A 62 23.05 2.29 -10.06
CA GLY A 62 22.41 0.99 -9.98
C GLY A 62 20.90 1.08 -9.76
N VAL A 63 20.45 1.92 -8.83
CA VAL A 63 19.00 2.09 -8.55
C VAL A 63 18.27 2.82 -9.68
N CYS A 64 18.93 3.71 -10.43
CA CYS A 64 18.33 4.28 -11.64
C CYS A 64 18.05 3.18 -12.68
N ILE A 65 19.04 2.32 -12.95
CA ILE A 65 18.86 1.20 -13.89
C ILE A 65 17.78 0.23 -13.36
N GLN A 66 17.80 -0.08 -12.07
CA GLN A 66 16.78 -0.92 -11.44
C GLN A 66 15.37 -0.35 -11.64
N GLY A 67 15.16 0.93 -11.33
CA GLY A 67 13.87 1.58 -11.47
C GLY A 67 13.36 1.56 -12.91
N ILE A 68 14.24 1.83 -13.88
CA ILE A 68 13.89 1.79 -15.32
C ILE A 68 13.55 0.35 -15.75
N ALA A 69 14.36 -0.64 -15.34
CA ALA A 69 14.12 -2.05 -15.67
C ALA A 69 12.82 -2.59 -15.07
N ASN A 70 12.45 -2.10 -13.88
CA ASN A 70 11.26 -2.54 -13.15
C ASN A 70 9.98 -1.79 -13.52
N ARG A 71 10.05 -0.78 -14.39
CA ARG A 71 8.93 0.13 -14.66
C ARG A 71 7.66 -0.60 -15.09
N ASP A 72 7.80 -1.55 -16.00
CA ASP A 72 6.67 -2.24 -16.61
C ASP A 72 6.47 -3.65 -16.05
N ALA A 73 7.46 -4.19 -15.34
CA ALA A 73 7.39 -5.52 -14.70
C ALA A 73 8.57 -5.74 -13.74
N PRO A 74 8.42 -6.58 -12.70
CA PRO A 74 9.48 -6.85 -11.73
C PRO A 74 10.57 -7.79 -12.29
N ARG A 75 11.74 -7.23 -12.63
CA ARG A 75 12.86 -7.95 -13.28
C ARG A 75 14.20 -7.81 -12.55
N ALA A 76 14.45 -6.62 -12.01
CA ALA A 76 15.73 -6.19 -11.48
C ALA A 76 15.72 -6.13 -9.95
N PHE A 77 16.61 -6.88 -9.32
CA PHE A 77 16.71 -6.97 -7.86
C PHE A 77 18.16 -6.70 -7.42
N ILE A 78 18.35 -5.88 -6.40
CA ILE A 78 19.66 -5.50 -5.87
C ILE A 78 19.79 -5.96 -4.41
N LEU A 79 20.92 -6.58 -4.08
CA LEU A 79 21.27 -6.94 -2.72
C LEU A 79 22.15 -5.84 -2.11
N PHE A 80 21.59 -5.03 -1.23
CA PHE A 80 22.31 -4.05 -0.41
C PHE A 80 22.67 -4.63 0.96
N MET A 81 21.83 -5.53 1.49
CA MET A 81 21.97 -6.14 2.81
C MET A 81 21.55 -7.62 2.80
N LYS A 82 21.70 -8.30 3.95
CA LYS A 82 21.36 -9.73 4.07
C LYS A 82 19.84 -9.96 4.01
N GLU A 83 19.06 -8.99 4.47
CA GLU A 83 17.60 -9.01 4.47
C GLU A 83 17.05 -9.04 3.03
N ASP A 84 17.74 -8.43 2.05
CA ASP A 84 17.32 -8.49 0.64
C ASP A 84 17.38 -9.91 0.09
N ALA A 85 18.45 -10.65 0.42
CA ALA A 85 18.58 -12.04 0.01
C ALA A 85 17.50 -12.91 0.69
N TRP A 86 17.20 -12.61 1.96
CA TRP A 86 16.11 -13.26 2.67
C TRP A 86 14.75 -12.99 2.02
N TRP A 87 14.46 -11.75 1.62
CA TRP A 87 13.23 -11.39 0.91
C TRP A 87 13.14 -12.05 -0.47
N LEU A 88 14.24 -12.14 -1.21
CA LEU A 88 14.30 -12.87 -2.47
C LEU A 88 13.94 -14.35 -2.30
N GLU A 89 14.35 -14.98 -1.19
CA GLU A 89 13.92 -16.34 -0.88
C GLU A 89 12.43 -16.41 -0.51
N ARG A 90 11.90 -15.46 0.28
CA ARG A 90 10.46 -15.43 0.65
C ARG A 90 9.54 -15.18 -0.54
N LEU A 91 10.02 -14.45 -1.56
CA LEU A 91 9.32 -14.28 -2.83
C LEU A 91 9.16 -15.62 -3.57
N ARG A 92 10.19 -16.47 -3.51
CA ARG A 92 10.31 -17.69 -4.33
C ARG A 92 9.94 -18.98 -3.59
N GLU A 93 9.60 -18.89 -2.31
CA GLU A 93 9.14 -20.03 -1.53
C GLU A 93 7.81 -20.59 -2.06
N PRO A 94 7.41 -21.82 -1.70
CA PRO A 94 6.11 -22.36 -2.10
C PRO A 94 4.94 -21.44 -1.69
N GLY A 95 4.07 -21.10 -2.64
CA GLY A 95 3.00 -20.11 -2.48
C GLY A 95 3.45 -18.64 -2.49
N GLY A 96 4.75 -18.36 -2.61
CA GLY A 96 5.31 -17.02 -2.76
C GLY A 96 4.90 -16.37 -4.09
N LEU A 97 5.05 -15.03 -4.19
CA LEU A 97 4.65 -14.26 -5.37
C LEU A 97 5.47 -14.58 -6.63
N CYS A 98 6.69 -15.08 -6.44
CA CYS A 98 7.62 -15.45 -7.51
C CYS A 98 8.02 -16.93 -7.41
N GLU A 99 7.13 -17.79 -6.91
CA GLU A 99 7.37 -19.25 -6.89
C GLU A 99 7.72 -19.73 -8.31
N GLY A 100 8.81 -20.49 -8.43
CA GLY A 100 9.28 -21.02 -9.71
C GLY A 100 10.06 -20.04 -10.59
N TRP A 101 10.13 -18.75 -10.25
CA TRP A 101 10.85 -17.77 -11.06
C TRP A 101 12.37 -18.03 -11.03
N PRO A 102 13.05 -18.15 -12.18
CA PRO A 102 14.51 -18.28 -12.23
C PRO A 102 15.20 -17.01 -11.72
N VAL A 103 16.41 -17.19 -11.17
CA VAL A 103 17.26 -16.11 -10.69
C VAL A 103 18.60 -16.16 -11.43
N VAL A 104 19.02 -15.04 -12.00
CA VAL A 104 20.31 -14.88 -12.68
C VAL A 104 21.09 -13.78 -11.98
N THR A 105 22.26 -14.11 -11.42
CA THR A 105 23.13 -13.11 -10.80
C THR A 105 24.08 -12.52 -11.83
N LEU A 106 24.02 -11.20 -12.03
CA LEU A 106 24.95 -10.45 -12.85
C LEU A 106 26.20 -10.13 -12.02
N PRO A 107 27.42 -10.32 -12.57
CA PRO A 107 28.65 -10.34 -11.78
C PRO A 107 29.07 -8.97 -11.24
N ASP A 108 28.75 -7.90 -11.94
CA ASP A 108 29.14 -6.53 -11.60
C ASP A 108 28.21 -5.48 -12.26
N PHE A 109 28.50 -4.20 -12.00
CA PHE A 109 27.74 -3.08 -12.55
C PHE A 109 27.84 -2.97 -14.08
N ASP A 110 28.98 -3.32 -14.68
CA ASP A 110 29.14 -3.23 -16.14
C ASP A 110 28.25 -4.27 -16.84
N ALA A 111 28.15 -5.48 -16.28
CA ALA A 111 27.21 -6.49 -16.74
C ALA A 111 25.75 -6.08 -16.50
N TRP A 112 25.46 -5.41 -15.38
CA TRP A 112 24.13 -4.85 -15.08
C TRP A 112 23.70 -3.78 -16.10
N LEU A 113 24.58 -2.81 -16.39
CA LEU A 113 24.34 -1.78 -17.38
C LEU A 113 24.23 -2.37 -18.79
N ALA A 114 25.09 -3.32 -19.15
CA ALA A 114 25.03 -3.98 -20.45
C ALA A 114 23.72 -4.75 -20.64
N HIS A 115 23.24 -5.45 -19.61
CA HIS A 115 22.01 -6.23 -19.68
C HIS A 115 20.77 -5.35 -19.88
N PHE A 116 20.69 -4.21 -19.20
CA PHE A 116 19.55 -3.29 -19.32
C PHE A 116 19.79 -2.14 -20.30
N ARG A 117 20.84 -2.21 -21.12
CA ARG A 117 21.30 -1.07 -21.94
C ARG A 117 20.20 -0.51 -22.83
N ASP A 118 19.37 -1.36 -23.42
CA ASP A 118 18.34 -0.98 -24.39
C ASP A 118 17.22 -0.12 -23.77
N ARG A 119 17.08 -0.17 -22.44
CA ARG A 119 16.12 0.64 -21.70
C ARG A 119 16.71 1.99 -21.24
N ILE A 120 18.01 2.22 -21.40
CA ILE A 120 18.71 3.42 -20.93
C ILE A 120 18.96 4.39 -22.08
N GLN A 121 18.53 5.64 -21.98
CA GLN A 121 18.75 6.64 -23.04
C GLN A 121 20.05 7.42 -22.86
N GLY A 122 20.56 7.55 -21.64
CA GLY A 122 21.80 8.29 -21.37
C GLY A 122 21.99 8.63 -19.90
N VAL A 123 22.74 9.70 -19.62
CA VAL A 123 23.03 10.18 -18.27
C VAL A 123 22.47 11.59 -18.03
N VAL A 124 22.00 11.85 -16.82
CA VAL A 124 21.70 13.20 -16.31
C VAL A 124 22.77 13.55 -15.29
N LEU A 125 23.60 14.53 -15.62
CA LEU A 125 24.72 14.95 -14.77
C LEU A 125 24.27 15.99 -13.75
N TYR A 126 24.78 15.88 -12.53
CA TYR A 126 24.58 16.85 -11.45
C TYR A 126 25.88 17.23 -10.76
N ASP A 127 25.81 18.20 -9.85
CA ASP A 127 26.97 18.79 -9.19
C ASP A 127 27.86 17.77 -8.46
N PRO A 128 29.19 17.94 -8.48
CA PRO A 128 30.13 16.91 -8.08
C PRO A 128 30.31 16.73 -6.57
N ALA A 129 30.02 17.75 -5.76
CA ALA A 129 30.27 17.68 -4.32
C ALA A 129 29.38 18.65 -3.54
N PRO A 130 28.97 18.29 -2.31
CA PRO A 130 28.10 19.13 -1.48
C PRO A 130 28.73 20.44 -1.02
N GLU A 131 30.06 20.58 -1.05
CA GLU A 131 30.78 21.80 -0.66
C GLU A 131 30.88 22.84 -1.78
N THR A 132 30.83 22.39 -3.03
CA THR A 132 31.15 23.24 -4.20
C THR A 132 30.00 23.40 -5.19
N GLY A 133 28.96 22.60 -5.07
CA GLY A 133 27.80 22.66 -5.95
C GLY A 133 26.47 22.66 -5.20
N VAL A 134 25.38 22.61 -5.97
CA VAL A 134 24.02 22.71 -5.44
C VAL A 134 23.51 21.31 -5.11
N ILE A 135 23.38 21.02 -3.82
CA ILE A 135 23.05 19.69 -3.29
C ILE A 135 21.75 19.09 -3.86
N SER A 136 20.72 19.90 -4.12
CA SER A 136 19.43 19.44 -4.69
C SER A 136 19.51 18.96 -6.12
N THR A 137 20.58 19.30 -6.87
CA THR A 137 20.72 18.84 -8.26
C THR A 137 20.78 17.32 -8.35
N SER A 138 21.20 16.63 -7.29
CA SER A 138 21.13 15.17 -7.19
C SER A 138 19.70 14.64 -7.33
N LEU A 139 18.72 15.17 -6.59
CA LEU A 139 17.32 14.74 -6.64
C LEU A 139 16.60 15.25 -7.90
N VAL A 140 16.94 16.45 -8.36
CA VAL A 140 16.45 16.97 -9.66
C VAL A 140 16.93 16.09 -10.81
N ALA A 141 18.19 15.64 -10.76
CA ALA A 141 18.71 14.68 -11.72
C ALA A 141 18.03 13.32 -11.62
N THR A 142 17.71 12.81 -10.41
CA THR A 142 16.93 11.58 -10.25
C THR A 142 15.54 11.70 -10.88
N THR A 143 14.85 12.84 -10.68
CA THR A 143 13.56 13.13 -11.31
C THR A 143 13.69 13.12 -12.84
N ALA A 144 14.67 13.86 -13.38
CA ALA A 144 14.92 13.92 -14.81
C ALA A 144 15.31 12.55 -15.39
N ALA A 145 16.12 11.77 -14.67
CA ALA A 145 16.51 10.42 -15.03
C ALA A 145 15.30 9.47 -15.11
N GLY A 146 14.37 9.56 -14.16
CA GLY A 146 13.09 8.85 -14.23
C GLY A 146 12.29 9.23 -15.47
N VAL A 147 12.17 10.52 -15.77
CA VAL A 147 11.39 11.02 -16.93
C VAL A 147 12.04 10.70 -18.28
N LEU A 148 13.37 10.69 -18.35
CA LEU A 148 14.14 10.58 -19.59
C LEU A 148 14.77 9.19 -19.79
N ASP A 149 14.43 8.22 -18.95
CA ASP A 149 14.99 6.87 -18.99
C ASP A 149 16.52 6.91 -18.89
N GLY A 150 17.04 7.80 -18.04
CA GLY A 150 18.45 8.07 -17.86
C GLY A 150 19.02 7.58 -16.53
N ILE A 151 20.33 7.72 -16.39
CA ILE A 151 21.05 7.47 -15.13
C ILE A 151 21.43 8.82 -14.52
N ALA A 152 20.97 9.10 -13.31
CA ALA A 152 21.45 10.26 -12.55
C ALA A 152 22.88 9.99 -12.08
N LEU A 153 23.82 10.87 -12.41
CA LEU A 153 25.24 10.67 -12.12
C LEU A 153 25.95 11.96 -11.71
N ARG A 154 26.75 11.86 -10.64
CA ARG A 154 27.61 12.95 -10.16
C ARG A 154 28.71 13.22 -11.20
N LYS A 155 28.90 14.48 -11.58
CA LYS A 155 29.94 14.87 -12.56
C LYS A 155 31.33 14.99 -11.94
N ASP A 156 31.81 13.91 -11.35
CA ASP A 156 33.17 13.81 -10.83
C ASP A 156 34.16 13.63 -12.00
N THR A 157 35.07 14.57 -12.22
CA THR A 157 35.99 14.53 -13.36
C THR A 157 37.29 13.77 -13.07
N ALA A 158 37.43 13.15 -11.89
CA ALA A 158 38.57 12.31 -11.57
C ALA A 158 38.69 11.12 -12.58
N PRO A 159 39.90 10.71 -12.98
CA PRO A 159 40.09 9.65 -13.98
C PRO A 159 39.54 8.27 -13.58
N ASP A 160 39.42 8.01 -12.28
CA ASP A 160 38.89 6.78 -11.68
C ASP A 160 37.41 6.89 -11.28
N SER A 161 36.77 8.02 -11.58
CA SER A 161 35.35 8.25 -11.30
C SER A 161 34.44 7.40 -12.20
N MET A 162 33.21 7.21 -11.71
CA MET A 162 32.16 6.57 -12.50
C MET A 162 31.77 7.39 -13.72
N TYR A 163 31.75 8.73 -13.62
CA TYR A 163 31.52 9.62 -14.76
C TYR A 163 32.55 9.42 -15.85
N HIS A 164 33.85 9.38 -15.51
CA HIS A 164 34.88 9.10 -16.48
C HIS A 164 34.65 7.72 -17.14
N ARG A 165 34.38 6.68 -16.35
CA ARG A 165 34.11 5.32 -16.83
C ARG A 165 32.93 5.22 -17.81
N ILE A 166 31.79 5.83 -17.51
CA ILE A 166 30.55 5.58 -18.28
C ILE A 166 30.27 6.63 -19.37
N VAL A 167 30.87 7.82 -19.27
CA VAL A 167 30.64 8.93 -20.22
C VAL A 167 31.87 9.25 -21.07
N VAL A 168 33.07 9.25 -20.48
CA VAL A 168 34.29 9.79 -21.12
C VAL A 168 35.17 8.72 -21.75
N ASP A 169 35.38 7.61 -21.04
CA ASP A 169 36.33 6.55 -21.42
C ASP A 169 35.99 5.94 -22.79
N PRO A 170 36.90 6.02 -23.78
CA PRO A 170 36.70 5.39 -25.10
C PRO A 170 36.50 3.87 -25.05
N ALA A 171 37.00 3.21 -24.01
CA ALA A 171 36.80 1.78 -23.77
C ALA A 171 35.52 1.48 -22.97
N GLY A 172 34.76 2.51 -22.58
CA GLY A 172 33.53 2.38 -21.84
C GLY A 172 32.24 2.54 -22.64
N PRO A 173 31.09 2.48 -21.94
CA PRO A 173 29.76 2.56 -22.55
C PRO A 173 29.50 3.81 -23.40
N ARG A 174 30.19 4.92 -23.10
CA ARG A 174 30.02 6.24 -23.74
C ARG A 174 28.54 6.65 -23.85
N LEU A 175 27.84 6.61 -22.71
CA LEU A 175 26.45 7.04 -22.65
C LEU A 175 26.33 8.54 -23.00
N PRO A 176 25.33 8.95 -23.79
CA PRO A 176 25.14 10.35 -24.12
C PRO A 176 24.69 11.14 -22.88
N VAL A 177 25.11 12.39 -22.78
CA VAL A 177 24.63 13.31 -21.74
C VAL A 177 23.30 13.90 -22.20
N LEU A 178 22.23 13.57 -21.48
CA LEU A 178 20.87 14.05 -21.75
C LEU A 178 20.67 15.46 -21.22
N ILE A 179 21.09 15.70 -19.97
CA ILE A 179 21.05 17.00 -19.29
C ILE A 179 22.30 17.10 -18.40
N ASP A 180 22.89 18.30 -18.34
CA ASP A 180 23.98 18.62 -17.43
C ASP A 180 23.57 19.80 -16.53
N LEU A 181 23.25 19.48 -15.28
CA LEU A 181 22.80 20.43 -14.25
C LEU A 181 23.97 21.08 -13.49
N THR A 182 25.21 20.67 -13.74
CA THR A 182 26.37 21.19 -13.01
C THR A 182 26.50 22.70 -13.18
N GLY A 183 26.51 23.42 -12.06
CA GLY A 183 26.66 24.88 -12.01
C GLY A 183 25.52 25.67 -12.68
N LYS A 184 24.33 25.09 -12.87
CA LYS A 184 23.20 25.77 -13.54
C LYS A 184 22.38 26.69 -12.63
N PHE A 185 22.41 26.45 -11.32
CA PHE A 185 21.59 27.20 -10.36
C PHE A 185 22.49 28.03 -9.44
N THR A 186 22.20 29.33 -9.35
CA THR A 186 23.05 30.30 -8.65
C THR A 186 22.34 31.02 -7.51
N GLY A 187 21.02 30.85 -7.36
CA GLY A 187 20.23 31.59 -6.37
C GLY A 187 20.00 33.06 -6.73
N THR A 188 20.26 33.45 -7.98
CA THR A 188 20.15 34.84 -8.45
C THR A 188 19.70 34.91 -9.90
N GLY A 189 19.15 36.06 -10.31
CA GLY A 189 18.77 36.31 -11.70
C GLY A 189 17.50 35.57 -12.11
N THR A 190 17.54 34.91 -13.26
CA THR A 190 16.45 34.07 -13.81
C THR A 190 16.87 32.61 -13.74
N ILE A 191 15.98 31.74 -13.28
CA ILE A 191 16.25 30.30 -13.18
C ILE A 191 16.57 29.75 -14.57
N TRP A 192 17.63 28.94 -14.66
CA TRP A 192 18.20 28.47 -15.91
C TRP A 192 17.15 27.87 -16.86
N GLN A 193 17.08 28.38 -18.11
CA GLN A 193 16.10 27.96 -19.12
C GLN A 193 14.62 28.10 -18.71
N THR A 194 14.30 29.05 -17.84
CA THR A 194 12.92 29.43 -17.51
C THR A 194 12.72 30.93 -17.71
N GLU A 195 11.49 31.41 -17.55
CA GLU A 195 11.19 32.84 -17.41
C GLU A 195 11.05 33.27 -15.94
N THR A 196 11.17 32.32 -15.01
CA THR A 196 10.92 32.51 -13.59
C THR A 196 12.13 33.16 -12.91
N PRO A 197 11.96 34.29 -12.19
CA PRO A 197 13.01 34.86 -11.36
C PRO A 197 13.47 33.86 -10.30
N SER A 198 14.76 33.92 -9.94
CA SER A 198 15.29 33.11 -8.86
C SER A 198 14.56 33.39 -7.54
N THR A 199 14.39 32.33 -6.75
CA THR A 199 13.81 32.39 -5.42
C THR A 199 14.76 32.97 -4.37
N GLY A 200 16.00 33.31 -4.74
CA GLY A 200 17.06 33.67 -3.80
C GLY A 200 17.76 32.46 -3.16
N SER A 201 17.47 31.24 -3.63
CA SER A 201 18.13 30.00 -3.18
C SER A 201 18.42 29.13 -4.39
N ALA A 202 19.70 28.82 -4.63
CA ALA A 202 20.10 27.94 -5.72
C ALA A 202 19.45 26.55 -5.60
N ARG A 203 19.23 26.09 -4.36
CA ARG A 203 18.58 24.81 -4.09
C ARG A 203 17.14 24.80 -4.55
N CYS A 204 16.38 25.83 -4.16
CA CYS A 204 14.96 25.97 -4.53
C CYS A 204 14.79 26.26 -6.02
N ASP A 205 15.69 27.03 -6.62
CA ASP A 205 15.72 27.27 -8.07
C ASP A 205 15.77 25.97 -8.87
N ALA A 206 16.59 25.00 -8.41
CA ALA A 206 16.69 23.69 -9.05
C ALA A 206 15.35 22.92 -9.01
N TYR A 207 14.62 22.98 -7.90
CA TYR A 207 13.31 22.32 -7.78
C TYR A 207 12.22 23.03 -8.59
N ILE A 208 12.20 24.37 -8.62
CA ILE A 208 11.28 25.13 -9.46
C ILE A 208 11.53 24.84 -10.94
N TRP A 209 12.79 24.76 -11.36
CA TRP A 209 13.13 24.32 -12.71
C TRP A 209 12.58 22.92 -13.01
N ALA A 210 12.79 21.96 -12.11
CA ALA A 210 12.30 20.58 -12.30
C ALA A 210 10.77 20.53 -12.39
N LYS A 211 10.08 21.29 -11.53
CA LYS A 211 8.63 21.44 -11.54
C LYS A 211 8.15 21.95 -12.89
N GLU A 212 8.71 23.04 -13.39
CA GLU A 212 8.32 23.62 -14.69
C GLU A 212 8.63 22.70 -15.87
N LYS A 213 9.75 21.98 -15.83
CA LYS A 213 10.14 21.09 -16.93
C LYS A 213 9.37 19.78 -16.97
N PHE A 214 8.94 19.26 -15.81
CA PHE A 214 8.43 17.91 -15.72
C PHE A 214 7.05 17.77 -15.06
N LEU A 215 6.77 18.48 -13.96
CA LEU A 215 5.44 18.42 -13.33
C LEU A 215 4.42 19.24 -14.13
N ASP A 216 4.73 20.50 -14.44
CA ASP A 216 3.80 21.40 -15.14
C ASP A 216 3.51 20.94 -16.58
N THR A 217 4.46 20.21 -17.18
CA THR A 217 4.33 19.65 -18.54
C THR A 217 3.71 18.24 -18.56
N GLY A 218 3.38 17.66 -17.40
CA GLY A 218 2.76 16.33 -17.30
C GLY A 218 3.71 15.16 -17.61
N ARG A 219 5.03 15.40 -17.67
CA ARG A 219 6.04 14.36 -17.95
C ARG A 219 6.44 13.54 -16.72
N CYS A 220 6.26 14.11 -15.53
CA CYS A 220 6.43 13.47 -14.23
C CYS A 220 5.08 12.91 -13.76
N ASP A 221 5.06 11.77 -13.06
CA ASP A 221 3.86 11.29 -12.38
C ASP A 221 3.55 12.22 -11.19
N PRO A 222 2.43 12.97 -11.22
CA PRO A 222 2.10 13.92 -10.16
C PRO A 222 1.59 13.23 -8.88
N THR A 223 1.44 11.91 -8.88
CA THR A 223 0.92 11.12 -7.75
C THR A 223 2.02 10.47 -6.91
N VAL A 224 3.29 10.58 -7.31
CA VAL A 224 4.43 9.99 -6.59
C VAL A 224 5.49 11.04 -6.29
N LEU A 225 5.66 11.32 -5.00
CA LEU A 225 6.69 12.19 -4.45
C LEU A 225 7.69 11.37 -3.65
N MET A 226 8.98 11.68 -3.81
CA MET A 226 10.06 11.08 -3.03
C MET A 226 10.75 12.16 -2.20
N TYR A 227 10.63 12.04 -0.87
CA TYR A 227 11.25 12.91 0.11
C TYR A 227 12.44 12.20 0.75
N THR A 228 13.65 12.46 0.25
CA THR A 228 14.88 11.79 0.70
C THR A 228 16.05 12.76 0.72
N LEU A 229 17.09 12.46 1.49
CA LEU A 229 18.26 13.35 1.60
C LEU A 229 18.96 13.46 0.25
N ASP A 230 19.31 14.69 -0.11
CA ASP A 230 20.10 15.01 -1.29
C ASP A 230 21.61 14.77 -1.07
N LEU A 231 22.46 15.33 -1.94
CA LEU A 231 23.92 15.19 -1.92
C LEU A 231 24.56 15.57 -0.56
N TRP A 232 23.83 16.28 0.30
CA TRP A 232 24.24 16.57 1.69
C TRP A 232 24.62 15.32 2.48
N GLY A 233 24.06 14.16 2.14
CA GLY A 233 24.42 12.90 2.79
C GLY A 233 25.91 12.55 2.68
N LEU A 234 26.58 12.94 1.59
CA LEU A 234 28.04 12.76 1.42
C LEU A 234 28.83 13.60 2.41
N LYS A 235 28.40 14.85 2.65
CA LYS A 235 29.02 15.76 3.64
C LYS A 235 28.95 15.20 5.07
N LEU A 236 27.91 14.43 5.35
CA LEU A 236 27.69 13.77 6.65
C LEU A 236 28.35 12.39 6.74
N GLU A 237 29.05 11.93 5.69
CA GLU A 237 29.68 10.62 5.60
C GLU A 237 28.73 9.45 5.92
N LEU A 238 27.45 9.59 5.58
CA LEU A 238 26.48 8.54 5.83
C LEU A 238 26.81 7.30 4.97
N ASP A 239 26.35 6.11 5.39
CA ASP A 239 26.45 4.91 4.54
C ASP A 239 25.50 5.01 3.32
N LEU A 240 24.61 6.00 3.30
CA LEU A 240 23.69 6.36 2.20
C LEU A 240 22.76 5.22 1.71
N GLN A 241 22.85 4.03 2.34
CA GLN A 241 22.03 2.85 2.06
C GLN A 241 20.56 3.23 2.02
N THR A 242 20.14 4.13 2.90
CA THR A 242 18.74 4.41 3.14
C THR A 242 18.14 5.45 2.21
N GLN A 243 18.98 6.32 1.65
CA GLN A 243 18.52 7.47 0.86
C GLN A 243 18.50 7.15 -0.63
N LEU A 244 19.43 6.30 -1.08
CA LEU A 244 19.52 5.88 -2.47
C LEU A 244 18.67 4.64 -2.79
N SER A 245 18.59 3.66 -1.89
CA SER A 245 17.98 2.36 -2.20
C SER A 245 16.50 2.43 -2.61
N ASN A 246 15.83 3.52 -2.24
CA ASN A 246 14.42 3.76 -2.49
C ASN A 246 14.16 4.61 -3.75
N LEU A 247 15.21 5.19 -4.34
CA LEU A 247 15.10 6.01 -5.56
C LEU A 247 14.76 5.15 -6.78
N ASP A 248 14.95 3.83 -6.71
CA ASP A 248 14.48 2.89 -7.74
C ASP A 248 12.96 3.03 -7.95
N TYR A 249 12.19 3.18 -6.87
CA TYR A 249 10.74 3.40 -6.95
C TYR A 249 10.42 4.74 -7.61
N ALA A 250 11.08 5.82 -7.20
CA ALA A 250 10.89 7.14 -7.81
C ALA A 250 11.19 7.11 -9.32
N VAL A 251 12.30 6.49 -9.71
CA VAL A 251 12.68 6.33 -11.12
C VAL A 251 11.67 5.47 -11.88
N SER A 252 11.24 4.34 -11.31
CA SER A 252 10.24 3.46 -11.94
C SER A 252 8.92 4.17 -12.20
N ARG A 253 8.47 4.99 -11.26
CA ARG A 253 7.22 5.75 -11.33
C ARG A 253 7.32 7.07 -12.05
N ARG A 254 8.50 7.47 -12.53
CA ARG A 254 8.75 8.86 -13.03
C ARG A 254 8.33 9.91 -11.99
N GLY A 255 8.57 9.64 -10.71
CA GLY A 255 8.15 10.47 -9.58
C GLY A 255 9.07 11.67 -9.34
N PHE A 256 8.55 12.66 -8.60
CA PHE A 256 9.27 13.89 -8.30
C PHE A 256 10.04 13.79 -6.98
N CYS A 257 11.35 14.00 -7.02
CA CYS A 257 12.24 13.90 -5.86
C CYS A 257 12.59 15.29 -5.32
N PHE A 258 12.39 15.52 -4.02
CA PHE A 258 12.74 16.78 -3.38
C PHE A 258 12.94 16.63 -1.87
N GLU A 259 13.58 17.62 -1.25
CA GLU A 259 13.69 17.70 0.21
C GLU A 259 13.81 19.17 0.62
N LEU A 260 12.88 19.63 1.46
CA LEU A 260 12.78 21.01 1.92
C LEU A 260 12.16 21.05 3.32
N THR A 261 12.50 22.04 4.14
CA THR A 261 11.87 22.20 5.46
C THR A 261 10.37 22.52 5.33
N PRO A 262 9.50 21.93 6.17
CA PRO A 262 8.09 22.32 6.21
C PRO A 262 7.87 23.69 6.88
N TRP A 263 8.89 24.26 7.53
CA TRP A 263 8.76 25.50 8.29
C TRP A 263 8.95 26.75 7.43
N GLY A 264 8.06 27.73 7.63
CA GLY A 264 8.12 29.03 6.94
C GLY A 264 8.81 30.14 7.74
N ASP A 265 9.23 29.88 8.98
CA ASP A 265 9.70 30.90 9.94
C ASP A 265 11.21 30.82 10.25
N GLU A 266 11.93 29.93 9.58
CA GLU A 266 13.39 29.81 9.68
C GLU A 266 14.04 29.44 8.34
N ALA A 267 15.32 29.78 8.19
CA ALA A 267 16.16 29.24 7.13
C ALA A 267 16.71 27.87 7.57
N PRO A 268 16.85 26.90 6.66
CA PRO A 268 17.33 25.58 7.01
C PRO A 268 18.86 25.53 7.16
N ASN A 269 19.35 24.52 7.88
CA ASN A 269 20.77 24.38 8.23
C ASN A 269 21.69 24.05 7.04
N ASP A 270 21.13 23.62 5.91
CA ASP A 270 21.83 23.27 4.69
C ASP A 270 21.78 24.37 3.61
N ASP A 271 21.07 25.47 3.87
CA ASP A 271 21.08 26.71 3.08
C ASP A 271 20.71 27.90 4.00
N PRO A 272 21.58 28.25 4.96
CA PRO A 272 21.24 29.19 6.05
C PRO A 272 21.13 30.65 5.61
N GLU A 273 21.60 30.98 4.40
CA GLU A 273 21.58 32.34 3.85
C GLU A 273 20.36 32.61 2.95
N GLN A 274 19.53 31.59 2.66
CA GLN A 274 18.33 31.80 1.86
C GLN A 274 17.36 32.79 2.54
N PRO A 275 16.50 33.48 1.76
CA PRO A 275 15.38 34.21 2.32
C PRO A 275 14.48 33.29 3.15
N ILE A 276 14.10 33.71 4.36
CA ILE A 276 13.26 32.93 5.27
C ILE A 276 11.93 32.58 4.58
N GLY A 277 11.55 31.29 4.63
CA GLY A 277 10.31 30.78 4.06
C GLY A 277 10.39 30.34 2.59
N THR A 278 11.57 30.36 1.98
CA THR A 278 11.77 29.95 0.57
C THR A 278 11.48 28.46 0.38
N ASP A 279 11.97 27.58 1.25
CA ASP A 279 11.67 26.15 1.26
C ASP A 279 10.17 25.83 1.35
N HIS A 280 9.49 26.45 2.31
CA HIS A 280 8.05 26.26 2.52
C HIS A 280 7.23 26.75 1.31
N THR A 281 7.64 27.87 0.70
CA THR A 281 6.98 28.40 -0.51
C THR A 281 7.20 27.48 -1.71
N THR A 282 8.42 26.98 -1.90
CA THR A 282 8.77 26.04 -2.97
C THR A 282 8.03 24.71 -2.81
N THR A 283 7.93 24.19 -1.58
CA THR A 283 7.16 22.98 -1.27
C THR A 283 5.70 23.16 -1.69
N LYS A 284 5.04 24.25 -1.26
CA LYS A 284 3.65 24.51 -1.68
C LYS A 284 3.50 24.58 -3.20
N ALA A 285 4.45 25.20 -3.92
CA ALA A 285 4.41 25.27 -5.38
C ALA A 285 4.48 23.88 -6.05
N ILE A 286 5.30 22.96 -5.53
CA ILE A 286 5.38 21.57 -5.99
C ILE A 286 4.05 20.85 -5.71
N LEU A 287 3.52 20.98 -4.50
CA LEU A 287 2.26 20.36 -4.09
C LEU A 287 1.06 20.88 -4.91
N ASP A 288 1.03 22.19 -5.20
CA ASP A 288 0.04 22.82 -6.06
C ASP A 288 0.10 22.27 -7.49
N ALA A 289 1.29 22.15 -8.09
CA ALA A 289 1.43 21.56 -9.42
C ALA A 289 0.89 20.13 -9.47
N CYS A 290 1.17 19.32 -8.45
CA CYS A 290 0.64 17.95 -8.37
C CYS A 290 -0.89 17.94 -8.25
N ASN A 291 -1.48 18.80 -7.42
CA ASN A 291 -2.93 18.89 -7.25
C ASN A 291 -3.66 19.44 -8.47
N GLN A 292 -3.03 20.36 -9.20
CA GLN A 292 -3.56 20.89 -10.45
C GLN A 292 -3.58 19.80 -11.53
N GLN A 293 -2.47 19.05 -11.69
CA GLN A 293 -2.39 17.95 -12.65
C GLN A 293 -3.37 16.81 -12.32
N THR A 294 -3.56 16.49 -11.05
CA THR A 294 -4.51 15.47 -10.60
C THR A 294 -5.96 15.97 -10.50
N ARG A 295 -6.21 17.26 -10.78
CA ARG A 295 -7.51 17.93 -10.59
C ARG A 295 -8.10 17.73 -9.18
N GLN A 296 -7.23 17.56 -8.19
CA GLN A 296 -7.56 17.23 -6.80
C GLN A 296 -8.37 15.91 -6.63
N GLN A 297 -8.42 15.05 -7.64
CA GLN A 297 -9.19 13.79 -7.60
C GLN A 297 -8.39 12.60 -7.06
N HIS A 298 -7.06 12.69 -7.10
CA HIS A 298 -6.16 11.61 -6.67
C HIS A 298 -5.39 12.01 -5.42
N TRP A 299 -5.13 11.01 -4.58
CA TRP A 299 -4.24 11.14 -3.44
C TRP A 299 -2.80 10.89 -3.87
N ILE A 300 -1.90 11.76 -3.42
CA ILE A 300 -0.50 11.76 -3.80
C ILE A 300 0.29 11.03 -2.71
N LYS A 301 1.07 10.03 -3.09
CA LYS A 301 1.97 9.32 -2.18
C LYS A 301 3.26 10.11 -2.01
N LEU A 302 3.57 10.52 -0.78
CA LEU A 302 4.91 10.95 -0.42
C LEU A 302 5.65 9.80 0.27
N CYS A 303 6.66 9.27 -0.39
CA CYS A 303 7.57 8.27 0.14
C CYS A 303 8.71 8.99 0.86
N GLY A 304 8.88 8.74 2.16
CA GLY A 304 9.97 9.34 2.93
C GLY A 304 9.50 10.11 4.16
N PHE A 305 10.48 10.68 4.85
CA PHE A 305 10.25 11.33 6.13
C PHE A 305 11.19 12.51 6.33
N VAL A 306 10.82 13.44 7.20
CA VAL A 306 11.70 14.57 7.55
C VAL A 306 13.02 14.01 8.08
N ASN A 307 14.15 14.45 7.52
CA ASN A 307 15.48 14.00 7.93
C ASN A 307 15.91 14.58 9.29
N TRP A 308 15.09 14.43 10.33
CA TRP A 308 15.21 15.07 11.64
C TRP A 308 16.55 14.87 12.38
N LEU A 309 17.33 13.84 12.01
CA LEU A 309 18.65 13.55 12.58
C LEU A 309 19.74 14.43 11.94
N TYR A 310 19.47 14.96 10.76
CA TYR A 310 20.46 15.53 9.83
C TYR A 310 20.09 16.94 9.34
N LYS A 311 18.79 17.26 9.26
CA LYS A 311 18.26 18.54 8.81
C LYS A 311 16.97 18.97 9.55
N TYR A 312 16.69 20.27 9.52
CA TYR A 312 15.40 20.92 9.81
C TYR A 312 14.83 20.82 11.23
N THR A 313 15.64 20.45 12.22
CA THR A 313 15.18 20.39 13.62
C THR A 313 16.17 21.05 14.56
N SER A 314 15.76 21.21 15.82
CA SER A 314 16.61 21.71 16.89
C SER A 314 17.82 20.83 17.19
N ARG A 315 17.84 19.57 16.72
CA ARG A 315 19.06 18.74 16.75
C ARG A 315 20.18 19.28 15.87
N THR A 316 19.80 20.02 14.84
CA THR A 316 20.70 20.52 13.80
C THR A 316 20.73 22.04 13.76
N GLY A 317 20.35 22.69 14.88
CA GLY A 317 20.37 24.14 15.05
C GLY A 317 19.08 24.87 14.67
N GLY A 318 18.03 24.17 14.24
CA GLY A 318 16.72 24.77 13.95
C GLY A 318 15.91 25.14 15.19
N LYS A 319 14.80 25.86 15.00
CA LYS A 319 13.91 26.32 16.09
C LYS A 319 13.00 25.21 16.60
N HIS A 320 12.58 24.31 15.72
CA HIS A 320 11.51 23.36 16.00
C HIS A 320 12.02 21.95 16.34
N ARG A 321 11.31 21.27 17.25
CA ARG A 321 11.64 19.90 17.65
C ARG A 321 11.21 18.88 16.60
N GLU A 322 11.77 17.68 16.69
CA GLU A 322 11.62 16.58 15.75
C GLU A 322 10.16 16.20 15.49
N VAL A 323 9.38 15.95 16.56
CA VAL A 323 7.96 15.61 16.48
C VAL A 323 7.12 16.80 15.97
N ALA A 324 7.51 18.02 16.32
CA ALA A 324 6.81 19.21 15.83
C ALA A 324 6.99 19.34 14.31
N THR A 325 8.21 19.13 13.81
CA THR A 325 8.51 19.16 12.37
C THR A 325 7.80 18.04 11.62
N GLU A 326 7.73 16.83 12.18
CA GLU A 326 6.95 15.73 11.61
C GLU A 326 5.46 16.09 11.44
N TRP A 327 4.86 16.64 12.49
CA TRP A 327 3.44 16.98 12.53
C TRP A 327 3.11 18.16 11.63
N GLU A 328 4.00 19.16 11.54
CA GLU A 328 3.83 20.26 10.60
C GLU A 328 3.95 19.78 9.15
N HIS A 329 4.88 18.87 8.86
CA HIS A 329 4.97 18.25 7.54
C HIS A 329 3.68 17.48 7.21
N ALA A 330 3.19 16.62 8.10
CA ALA A 330 1.93 15.89 7.91
C ALA A 330 0.74 16.85 7.68
N ARG A 331 0.66 17.94 8.45
CA ARG A 331 -0.38 18.96 8.31
C ARG A 331 -0.33 19.61 6.93
N LEU A 332 0.84 20.09 6.52
CA LEU A 332 1.03 20.73 5.23
C LEU A 332 0.65 19.76 4.10
N LEU A 333 1.18 18.54 4.10
CA LEU A 333 0.89 17.53 3.09
C LEU A 333 -0.61 17.20 2.98
N SER A 334 -1.29 17.00 4.12
CA SER A 334 -2.72 16.65 4.16
C SER A 334 -3.62 17.73 3.54
N ALA A 335 -3.24 19.00 3.66
CA ALA A 335 -3.95 20.11 3.02
C ALA A 335 -3.92 20.02 1.48
N TYR A 336 -2.96 19.28 0.91
CA TYR A 336 -2.75 19.13 -0.54
C TYR A 336 -3.01 17.70 -1.04
N ASN A 337 -3.94 16.96 -0.41
CA ASN A 337 -4.25 15.56 -0.79
C ASN A 337 -3.00 14.65 -0.81
N VAL A 338 -1.96 14.96 -0.03
CA VAL A 338 -0.77 14.13 0.07
C VAL A 338 -0.83 13.34 1.36
N TYR A 339 -0.64 12.02 1.26
CA TYR A 339 -0.41 11.17 2.42
C TYR A 339 1.06 10.76 2.48
N LYS A 340 1.57 10.64 3.69
CA LYS A 340 2.94 10.29 3.96
C LYS A 340 3.05 8.79 4.22
N GLU A 341 4.01 8.15 3.57
CA GLU A 341 4.52 6.83 3.92
C GLU A 341 5.88 7.03 4.59
N ALA A 342 5.83 7.09 5.92
CA ALA A 342 6.78 7.78 6.76
C ALA A 342 8.09 6.99 7.00
N ASP A 343 8.98 6.84 6.00
CA ASP A 343 10.29 6.17 6.11
C ASP A 343 11.26 6.85 7.12
N ALA A 344 10.91 6.76 8.40
CA ALA A 344 11.56 7.44 9.51
C ALA A 344 12.87 6.77 9.91
N ALA A 345 13.74 7.53 10.60
CA ALA A 345 15.07 7.06 10.89
C ALA A 345 15.11 5.78 11.74
N ARG A 346 15.84 4.77 11.24
CA ARG A 346 16.21 3.48 11.89
C ARG A 346 15.03 2.52 12.09
N PRO A 347 14.54 1.82 11.04
CA PRO A 347 15.06 1.74 9.67
C PRO A 347 14.35 2.72 8.74
N GLN A 348 15.13 3.49 7.98
CA GLN A 348 14.64 4.45 6.97
C GLN A 348 14.85 3.93 5.53
N TRP A 349 15.32 2.68 5.37
CA TRP A 349 15.64 2.12 4.05
C TRP A 349 14.53 1.21 3.56
N VAL A 350 14.17 1.40 2.29
CA VAL A 350 13.41 0.43 1.52
C VAL A 350 14.25 0.11 0.30
N THR A 351 14.52 -1.17 0.11
CA THR A 351 15.27 -1.71 -1.01
C THR A 351 14.30 -2.40 -1.95
N ASN A 352 14.62 -2.43 -3.25
CA ASN A 352 13.84 -3.15 -4.25
C ASN A 352 12.37 -2.72 -4.32
N ALA A 353 12.07 -1.47 -3.95
CA ALA A 353 10.70 -0.95 -3.90
C ALA A 353 10.03 -0.99 -5.27
N SER A 354 10.77 -0.71 -6.36
CA SER A 354 10.28 -0.84 -7.73
C SER A 354 9.93 -2.28 -8.11
N PHE A 355 10.72 -3.26 -7.64
CA PHE A 355 10.42 -4.68 -7.86
C PHE A 355 9.17 -5.10 -7.06
N HIS A 356 9.07 -4.69 -5.80
CA HIS A 356 7.90 -4.97 -4.97
C HIS A 356 6.63 -4.31 -5.52
N ALA A 357 6.73 -3.10 -6.08
CA ALA A 357 5.62 -2.41 -6.72
C ALA A 357 5.04 -3.19 -7.90
N GLY A 358 5.91 -3.77 -8.74
CA GLY A 358 5.50 -4.61 -9.87
C GLY A 358 4.73 -5.88 -9.48
N LEU A 359 4.70 -6.25 -8.19
CA LEU A 359 3.97 -7.39 -7.67
C LEU A 359 2.63 -7.03 -7.01
N ALA A 360 2.28 -5.74 -6.89
CA ALA A 360 1.06 -5.33 -6.18
C ALA A 360 -0.22 -5.90 -6.83
N GLN A 361 -0.25 -6.01 -8.17
CA GLN A 361 -1.36 -6.64 -8.89
C GLN A 361 -1.56 -8.11 -8.48
N ALA A 362 -0.46 -8.87 -8.32
CA ALA A 362 -0.51 -10.25 -7.87
C ALA A 362 -1.07 -10.37 -6.44
N VAL A 363 -0.74 -9.41 -5.56
CA VAL A 363 -1.30 -9.35 -4.20
C VAL A 363 -2.79 -9.04 -4.22
N ALA A 364 -3.22 -8.06 -5.03
CA ALA A 364 -4.63 -7.69 -5.14
C ALA A 364 -5.51 -8.87 -5.61
N LEU A 365 -5.01 -9.68 -6.55
CA LEU A 365 -5.70 -10.86 -7.06
C LEU A 365 -5.84 -11.98 -6.02
N ARG A 366 -5.00 -12.02 -4.98
CA ARG A 366 -5.11 -13.01 -3.90
C ARG A 366 -6.29 -12.79 -2.96
N ARG A 367 -6.85 -11.57 -2.92
CA ARG A 367 -7.98 -11.18 -2.06
C ARG A 367 -7.77 -11.65 -0.61
N HIS A 368 -6.69 -11.19 0.00
CA HIS A 368 -6.31 -11.66 1.33
C HIS A 368 -7.44 -11.38 2.34
N LEU A 369 -7.91 -12.44 3.00
CA LEU A 369 -8.97 -12.34 3.99
C LEU A 369 -8.41 -12.12 5.38
N GLN A 370 -9.18 -11.48 6.25
CA GLN A 370 -8.91 -11.40 7.67
C GLN A 370 -9.37 -12.69 8.37
N ASN A 371 -8.84 -12.93 9.57
CA ASN A 371 -9.41 -13.93 10.47
C ASN A 371 -10.85 -13.53 10.83
N PRO A 372 -11.78 -14.50 10.90
CA PRO A 372 -13.19 -14.17 11.13
C PRO A 372 -13.37 -13.50 12.50
N PRO A 373 -14.23 -12.47 12.60
CA PRO A 373 -14.60 -11.91 13.89
C PRO A 373 -15.37 -12.92 14.74
N PRO A 374 -15.45 -12.71 16.06
CA PRO A 374 -16.14 -13.61 16.97
C PRO A 374 -17.66 -13.52 16.82
N THR A 375 -18.32 -14.67 16.83
CA THR A 375 -19.78 -14.75 16.86
C THR A 375 -20.33 -14.41 18.26
N TYR A 376 -21.63 -14.14 18.36
CA TYR A 376 -22.30 -13.94 19.64
C TYR A 376 -22.13 -15.16 20.56
N ASP A 377 -22.18 -16.37 20.01
CA ASP A 377 -22.00 -17.60 20.77
C ASP A 377 -20.56 -17.78 21.24
N ASP A 378 -19.56 -17.38 20.44
CA ASP A 378 -18.15 -17.34 20.88
C ASP A 378 -17.95 -16.40 22.06
N MET A 379 -18.59 -15.22 22.01
CA MET A 379 -18.56 -14.25 23.10
C MET A 379 -19.17 -14.81 24.39
N ARG A 380 -20.30 -15.51 24.30
CA ARG A 380 -20.92 -16.17 25.45
C ARG A 380 -20.08 -17.32 25.99
N ALA A 381 -19.52 -18.15 25.10
CA ALA A 381 -18.66 -19.26 25.48
C ALA A 381 -17.39 -18.80 26.21
N ARG A 382 -16.86 -17.62 25.83
CA ARG A 382 -15.71 -16.98 26.51
C ARG A 382 -16.10 -16.22 27.79
N GLY A 383 -17.38 -16.16 28.13
CA GLY A 383 -17.89 -15.43 29.30
C GLY A 383 -17.80 -13.90 29.16
N LEU A 384 -17.66 -13.39 27.93
CA LEU A 384 -17.65 -11.95 27.63
C LEU A 384 -19.08 -11.39 27.57
N ILE A 385 -20.08 -12.23 27.31
CA ILE A 385 -21.50 -11.90 27.39
C ILE A 385 -22.17 -12.91 28.35
N ALA A 386 -22.85 -12.39 29.36
CA ALA A 386 -23.57 -13.20 30.35
C ALA A 386 -24.85 -13.83 29.76
N PRO A 387 -25.45 -14.85 30.41
CA PRO A 387 -26.68 -15.49 29.93
C PRO A 387 -27.88 -14.55 29.77
N ASN A 388 -27.91 -13.43 30.49
CA ASN A 388 -28.92 -12.37 30.37
C ASN A 388 -28.63 -11.38 29.22
N GLY A 389 -27.57 -11.61 28.44
CA GLY A 389 -27.17 -10.77 27.31
C GLY A 389 -26.34 -9.55 27.67
N THR A 390 -26.05 -9.27 28.95
CA THR A 390 -25.23 -8.12 29.36
C THR A 390 -23.74 -8.45 29.35
N VAL A 391 -22.89 -7.43 29.16
CA VAL A 391 -21.45 -7.55 29.36
C VAL A 391 -21.16 -7.55 30.87
N PRO A 392 -20.47 -8.56 31.44
CA PRO A 392 -20.13 -8.59 32.85
C PRO A 392 -19.16 -7.46 33.27
N ASP A 393 -19.16 -7.11 34.55
CA ASP A 393 -18.15 -6.22 35.13
C ASP A 393 -16.73 -6.73 34.86
N GLY A 394 -15.83 -5.84 34.45
CA GLY A 394 -14.45 -6.17 34.13
C GLY A 394 -13.70 -5.05 33.40
N ASN A 395 -12.40 -5.28 33.21
CA ASN A 395 -11.51 -4.40 32.46
C ASN A 395 -11.19 -5.07 31.11
N TYR A 396 -11.79 -4.60 30.03
CA TYR A 396 -11.62 -5.11 28.68
C TYR A 396 -10.53 -4.30 27.98
N ILE A 397 -9.44 -4.97 27.61
CA ILE A 397 -8.20 -4.34 27.17
C ILE A 397 -7.80 -4.83 25.78
N MET A 398 -7.60 -3.90 24.86
CA MET A 398 -6.91 -4.16 23.59
C MET A 398 -5.51 -3.53 23.61
N ILE A 399 -4.48 -4.27 23.25
CA ILE A 399 -3.15 -3.71 23.01
C ILE A 399 -2.92 -3.66 21.50
N GLY A 400 -2.80 -2.47 20.92
CA GLY A 400 -2.46 -2.26 19.52
C GLY A 400 -0.95 -2.26 19.30
N MET A 401 -0.47 -3.13 18.42
CA MET A 401 0.94 -3.29 18.04
C MET A 401 1.23 -2.45 16.80
N GLY A 402 1.76 -1.24 17.00
CA GLY A 402 1.87 -0.24 15.95
C GLY A 402 3.28 0.22 15.62
N ASP A 403 3.31 1.36 14.93
CA ASP A 403 4.47 1.96 14.23
C ASP A 403 4.91 1.14 13.01
N TYR A 404 3.95 0.46 12.36
CA TYR A 404 4.13 -0.19 11.05
C TYR A 404 3.32 0.52 9.95
N ASP A 405 3.25 1.86 10.03
CA ASP A 405 2.56 2.75 9.10
C ASP A 405 3.26 2.90 7.73
N GLN A 406 4.41 2.25 7.54
CA GLN A 406 5.32 2.52 6.44
C GLN A 406 6.21 1.32 6.09
N ALA A 407 6.64 1.25 4.82
CA ALA A 407 7.22 0.06 4.21
C ALA A 407 8.55 -0.37 4.85
N SER A 408 9.39 0.59 5.29
CA SER A 408 10.69 0.26 5.88
C SER A 408 10.56 -0.50 7.20
N TRP A 409 9.60 -0.12 8.06
CA TRP A 409 9.33 -0.82 9.32
C TRP A 409 8.85 -2.24 9.04
N ILE A 410 7.99 -2.42 8.04
CA ILE A 410 7.43 -3.74 7.70
C ILE A 410 8.54 -4.67 7.18
N LEU A 411 9.32 -4.19 6.21
CA LEU A 411 10.36 -4.96 5.53
C LEU A 411 11.56 -5.28 6.43
N ASN A 412 11.90 -4.42 7.39
CA ASN A 412 13.15 -4.54 8.14
C ASN A 412 12.97 -4.78 9.63
N ALA A 413 11.79 -4.53 10.21
CA ALA A 413 11.60 -4.61 11.66
C ALA A 413 10.43 -5.51 12.08
N LEU A 414 9.30 -5.43 11.39
CA LEU A 414 8.14 -6.26 11.69
C LEU A 414 8.40 -7.70 11.28
N VAL A 415 8.51 -7.95 9.98
CA VAL A 415 8.53 -9.33 9.48
C VAL A 415 9.81 -10.04 9.93
N PRO A 416 11.03 -9.51 9.69
CA PRO A 416 12.25 -10.23 10.04
C PRO A 416 12.47 -10.50 11.54
N HIS A 417 11.85 -9.71 12.44
CA HIS A 417 12.20 -9.74 13.87
C HIS A 417 11.04 -9.99 14.84
N ARG A 418 9.80 -9.61 14.47
CA ARG A 418 8.65 -9.67 15.39
C ARG A 418 7.59 -10.65 14.94
N TYR A 419 7.39 -10.76 13.63
CA TYR A 419 6.41 -11.66 13.06
C TYR A 419 6.82 -13.14 13.14
N HIS A 420 8.11 -13.40 13.33
CA HIS A 420 8.66 -14.74 13.60
C HIS A 420 8.87 -15.05 15.09
N HIS A 421 8.41 -14.17 15.98
CA HIS A 421 8.62 -14.37 17.40
C HIS A 421 7.89 -15.63 17.90
N SER A 422 8.57 -16.47 18.70
CA SER A 422 8.05 -17.79 19.12
C SER A 422 6.75 -17.74 19.95
N THR A 423 6.52 -16.62 20.65
CA THR A 423 5.25 -16.35 21.39
C THR A 423 4.06 -16.03 20.47
N ARG A 424 4.28 -15.66 19.21
CA ARG A 424 3.19 -15.41 18.26
C ARG A 424 2.38 -16.69 18.05
N GLY A 425 1.05 -16.55 17.96
CA GLY A 425 0.12 -17.68 17.93
C GLY A 425 -0.25 -18.24 19.31
N GLN A 426 0.42 -17.81 20.38
CA GLN A 426 0.07 -18.16 21.77
C GLN A 426 -0.71 -17.06 22.49
N ILE A 427 -0.64 -15.83 21.98
CA ILE A 427 -1.32 -14.63 22.50
C ILE A 427 -1.95 -13.90 21.31
N ASP A 428 -2.96 -13.08 21.58
CA ASP A 428 -3.58 -12.24 20.55
C ASP A 428 -2.62 -11.12 20.16
N CYS A 429 -2.39 -10.97 18.86
CA CYS A 429 -1.52 -9.95 18.29
C CYS A 429 -2.33 -9.06 17.34
N ASN A 430 -2.48 -7.81 17.73
CA ASN A 430 -3.28 -6.79 17.05
C ASN A 430 -2.34 -5.88 16.26
N TRP A 431 -2.01 -6.23 15.04
CA TRP A 431 -1.02 -5.56 14.21
C TRP A 431 -1.61 -4.33 13.49
N GLY A 432 -1.13 -3.14 13.84
CA GLY A 432 -1.44 -1.90 13.16
C GLY A 432 -0.50 -1.69 11.98
N ILE A 433 -0.96 -2.02 10.77
CA ILE A 433 -0.18 -1.97 9.53
C ILE A 433 -0.98 -1.19 8.49
N ASN A 434 -0.39 -0.15 7.93
CA ASN A 434 -1.03 0.61 6.87
C ASN A 434 -1.10 -0.21 5.57
N PRO A 435 -2.29 -0.39 4.97
CA PRO A 435 -2.44 -1.29 3.83
C PRO A 435 -1.84 -0.74 2.53
N ASN A 436 -1.63 0.58 2.41
CA ASN A 436 -0.92 1.18 1.26
C ASN A 436 0.56 0.81 1.18
N ALA A 437 1.13 0.22 2.23
CA ALA A 437 2.50 -0.28 2.18
C ALA A 437 2.69 -1.36 1.10
N VAL A 438 1.60 -1.99 0.63
CA VAL A 438 1.64 -2.96 -0.48
C VAL A 438 2.38 -2.41 -1.69
N ASP A 439 2.24 -1.13 -2.05
CA ASP A 439 2.87 -0.58 -3.26
C ASP A 439 4.40 -0.63 -3.23
N ARG A 440 5.03 -0.74 -2.05
CA ARG A 440 6.49 -0.79 -1.89
C ARG A 440 6.97 -2.00 -1.10
N ALA A 441 6.05 -2.75 -0.50
CA ALA A 441 6.32 -3.92 0.35
C ALA A 441 5.36 -5.08 0.05
N SER A 442 4.91 -5.25 -1.20
CA SER A 442 4.04 -6.36 -1.65
C SER A 442 4.47 -7.72 -1.10
N VAL A 443 5.78 -8.01 -1.12
CA VAL A 443 6.33 -9.26 -0.58
C VAL A 443 5.97 -9.46 0.88
N ALA A 444 6.09 -8.42 1.70
CA ALA A 444 5.87 -8.50 3.13
C ALA A 444 4.38 -8.55 3.46
N MET A 445 3.57 -7.75 2.77
CA MET A 445 2.11 -7.76 2.94
C MET A 445 1.53 -9.13 2.59
N ASP A 446 1.94 -9.71 1.46
CA ASP A 446 1.56 -11.07 1.08
C ASP A 446 2.03 -12.12 2.09
N TYR A 447 3.30 -12.02 2.51
CA TYR A 447 3.90 -12.94 3.46
C TYR A 447 3.13 -12.97 4.79
N ILE A 448 2.80 -11.80 5.33
CA ILE A 448 2.04 -11.65 6.57
C ILE A 448 0.71 -12.41 6.47
N PHE A 449 -0.06 -12.21 5.41
CA PHE A 449 -1.37 -12.86 5.30
C PHE A 449 -1.29 -14.36 5.06
N ARG A 450 -0.33 -14.85 4.25
CA ARG A 450 -0.13 -16.29 4.05
C ARG A 450 0.29 -17.02 5.32
N HIS A 451 1.06 -16.35 6.18
CA HIS A 451 1.64 -16.95 7.38
C HIS A 451 0.90 -16.57 8.66
N LYS A 452 -0.26 -15.90 8.58
CA LYS A 452 -1.03 -15.50 9.76
C LYS A 452 -1.50 -16.70 10.59
N THR A 453 -1.48 -16.54 11.91
CA THR A 453 -2.11 -17.47 12.85
C THR A 453 -3.56 -17.05 13.11
N PRO A 454 -4.42 -17.89 13.70
CA PRO A 454 -5.77 -17.50 14.12
C PRO A 454 -5.83 -16.35 15.14
N ARG A 455 -4.69 -15.95 15.72
CA ARG A 455 -4.57 -14.91 16.75
C ARG A 455 -3.96 -13.61 16.24
N ASP A 456 -3.63 -13.53 14.96
CA ASP A 456 -3.17 -12.29 14.34
C ASP A 456 -4.38 -11.55 13.75
N ILE A 457 -4.63 -10.34 14.23
CA ILE A 457 -5.60 -9.41 13.64
C ILE A 457 -4.83 -8.22 13.05
N PHE A 458 -5.26 -7.75 11.88
CA PHE A 458 -4.65 -6.64 11.16
C PHE A 458 -5.66 -5.52 10.99
N PHE A 459 -5.20 -4.28 11.15
CA PHE A 459 -6.01 -3.08 10.95
C PHE A 459 -5.12 -1.92 10.51
N ALA A 460 -5.75 -0.88 9.97
CA ALA A 460 -5.02 0.31 9.57
C ALA A 460 -4.51 1.10 10.76
N TRP A 461 -3.34 1.71 10.57
CA TRP A 461 -2.64 2.55 11.53
C TRP A 461 -2.74 4.04 11.11
N ASP A 462 -1.74 4.88 11.37
CA ASP A 462 -1.71 6.32 11.08
C ASP A 462 -2.00 6.64 9.59
N SER A 463 -3.10 7.28 9.19
CA SER A 463 -4.43 7.32 9.79
C SER A 463 -5.39 6.70 8.75
N GLY A 464 -5.27 5.41 8.45
CA GLY A 464 -5.98 4.75 7.35
C GLY A 464 -5.02 4.12 6.34
N ALA A 465 -5.24 4.35 5.05
CA ALA A 465 -4.30 3.93 4.00
C ALA A 465 -3.22 4.99 3.74
N GLY A 466 -2.53 5.41 4.81
CA GLY A 466 -1.43 6.37 4.78
C GLY A 466 -1.53 7.44 5.85
N TYR A 467 -0.40 8.06 6.18
CA TYR A 467 -0.35 9.05 7.27
C TYR A 467 -0.77 10.44 6.79
N ILE A 468 -1.96 10.84 7.24
CA ILE A 468 -2.52 12.19 7.14
C ILE A 468 -2.94 12.73 8.51
N ASN A 469 -3.23 14.03 8.59
CA ASN A 469 -4.00 14.63 9.69
C ASN A 469 -5.48 14.70 9.28
N PRO A 470 -6.38 13.87 9.84
CA PRO A 470 -7.78 13.79 9.42
C PRO A 470 -8.52 15.13 9.37
N SER A 471 -8.26 16.04 10.31
CA SER A 471 -8.96 17.33 10.32
C SER A 471 -8.52 18.29 9.19
N GLN A 472 -7.45 17.96 8.45
CA GLN A 472 -6.95 18.75 7.31
C GLN A 472 -7.54 18.35 5.95
N ILE A 473 -8.42 17.35 5.93
CA ILE A 473 -9.05 16.90 4.67
C ILE A 473 -10.44 17.50 4.48
N HIS A 474 -10.96 18.22 5.46
CA HIS A 474 -12.26 18.89 5.40
C HIS A 474 -12.18 20.28 6.05
N GLY A 475 -13.29 21.00 6.08
CA GLY A 475 -13.33 22.35 6.66
C GLY A 475 -12.38 23.33 5.96
N ASN A 476 -11.65 24.13 6.76
CA ASN A 476 -10.66 25.08 6.25
C ASN A 476 -9.29 24.40 6.05
N ARG A 477 -9.00 24.00 4.82
CA ARG A 477 -7.78 23.25 4.45
C ARG A 477 -6.58 24.19 4.22
N ALA A 478 -6.10 24.85 5.27
CA ALA A 478 -4.98 25.79 5.13
C ALA A 478 -3.62 25.05 5.02
N PRO A 479 -2.70 25.48 4.13
CA PRO A 479 -2.76 26.70 3.33
C PRO A 479 -3.32 26.53 1.91
N SER A 480 -3.72 25.33 1.48
CA SER A 480 -4.14 25.10 0.09
C SER A 480 -5.47 25.77 -0.26
N GLY A 481 -6.41 25.82 0.68
CA GLY A 481 -7.78 26.29 0.45
C GLY A 481 -8.60 25.39 -0.47
N TYR A 482 -8.14 24.17 -0.77
CA TYR A 482 -8.86 23.24 -1.64
C TYR A 482 -10.19 22.79 -1.01
N PRO A 483 -11.17 22.32 -1.83
CA PRO A 483 -12.39 21.71 -1.33
C PRO A 483 -12.13 20.49 -0.44
N SER A 484 -13.15 20.05 0.31
CA SER A 484 -13.04 18.83 1.12
C SER A 484 -12.60 17.63 0.29
N ALA A 485 -11.56 16.93 0.75
CA ALA A 485 -11.05 15.69 0.20
C ALA A 485 -11.56 14.44 0.95
N ALA A 486 -12.53 14.60 1.87
CA ALA A 486 -13.07 13.46 2.63
C ALA A 486 -13.69 12.37 1.73
N ALA A 487 -14.31 12.73 0.60
CA ALA A 487 -14.85 11.75 -0.35
C ALA A 487 -13.75 10.96 -1.05
N THR A 488 -12.74 11.64 -1.61
CA THR A 488 -11.63 10.96 -2.31
C THR A 488 -10.76 10.18 -1.33
N TRP A 489 -10.62 10.63 -0.07
CA TRP A 489 -9.91 9.87 0.98
C TRP A 489 -10.63 8.56 1.31
N ARG A 490 -11.96 8.59 1.40
CA ARG A 490 -12.75 7.37 1.62
C ARG A 490 -12.52 6.35 0.52
N GLU A 491 -12.55 6.77 -0.74
CA GLU A 491 -12.30 5.86 -1.87
C GLU A 491 -10.86 5.34 -1.90
N HIS A 492 -9.88 6.20 -1.58
CA HIS A 492 -8.47 5.81 -1.42
C HIS A 492 -8.31 4.72 -0.35
N CYS A 493 -8.89 4.91 0.85
CA CYS A 493 -8.85 3.90 1.90
C CYS A 493 -9.58 2.61 1.51
N LYS A 494 -10.78 2.71 0.95
CA LYS A 494 -11.55 1.54 0.50
C LYS A 494 -10.78 0.69 -0.52
N HIS A 495 -10.01 1.32 -1.43
CA HIS A 495 -9.17 0.59 -2.38
C HIS A 495 -8.21 -0.38 -1.69
N TYR A 496 -7.41 0.11 -0.75
CA TYR A 496 -6.43 -0.73 -0.04
C TYR A 496 -7.08 -1.68 0.96
N TYR A 497 -8.19 -1.29 1.59
CA TYR A 497 -8.86 -2.13 2.59
C TYR A 497 -9.46 -3.39 1.96
N ARG A 498 -9.96 -3.30 0.72
CA ARG A 498 -10.46 -4.45 -0.05
C ARG A 498 -9.38 -5.51 -0.30
N MET A 499 -8.12 -5.11 -0.47
CA MET A 499 -7.03 -6.06 -0.75
C MET A 499 -6.73 -7.00 0.43
N PHE A 500 -7.06 -6.57 1.65
CA PHE A 500 -6.64 -7.21 2.90
C PHE A 500 -7.79 -7.46 3.89
N ASP A 501 -9.05 -7.25 3.46
CA ASP A 501 -10.26 -7.44 4.29
C ASP A 501 -10.20 -6.62 5.60
N TYR A 502 -9.78 -5.36 5.49
CA TYR A 502 -9.73 -4.44 6.62
C TYR A 502 -11.09 -3.80 6.86
N SER A 503 -11.45 -3.64 8.14
CA SER A 503 -12.67 -2.94 8.56
C SER A 503 -12.48 -2.07 9.82
N ILE A 504 -11.24 -1.88 10.27
CA ILE A 504 -10.87 -1.14 11.49
C ILE A 504 -9.76 -0.13 11.17
N THR A 505 -9.92 1.12 11.63
CA THR A 505 -8.84 2.11 11.74
C THR A 505 -8.51 2.30 13.21
N ALA A 506 -7.52 1.58 13.74
CA ALA A 506 -7.29 1.55 15.18
C ALA A 506 -6.43 2.71 15.69
N TRP A 507 -5.93 3.58 14.81
CA TRP A 507 -5.13 4.73 15.21
C TRP A 507 -5.25 5.91 14.25
N MET A 508 -6.18 6.81 14.57
CA MET A 508 -6.28 8.14 13.95
C MET A 508 -5.42 9.14 14.73
N LEU A 509 -4.41 9.67 14.05
CA LEU A 509 -3.49 10.69 14.55
C LEU A 509 -3.73 12.01 13.81
N ASN A 510 -3.77 13.11 14.56
CA ASN A 510 -4.05 14.45 14.00
C ASN A 510 -2.93 15.47 14.24
N GLY A 511 -1.79 15.01 14.76
CA GLY A 511 -0.60 15.82 15.02
C GLY A 511 -0.90 17.17 15.69
N SER A 512 -0.36 18.25 15.12
CA SER A 512 -0.48 19.62 15.65
C SER A 512 -1.80 20.32 15.31
N THR A 513 -2.74 19.64 14.64
CA THR A 513 -3.95 20.29 14.09
C THR A 513 -5.13 20.35 15.05
N GLY A 514 -4.89 19.94 16.30
CA GLY A 514 -5.88 19.95 17.36
C GLY A 514 -6.59 18.60 17.55
N PRO A 515 -7.51 18.53 18.52
CA PRO A 515 -8.18 17.29 18.85
C PRO A 515 -9.13 16.86 17.72
N LEU A 516 -9.17 15.56 17.45
CA LEU A 516 -10.17 14.96 16.56
C LEU A 516 -11.59 15.11 17.13
N ASP A 517 -12.58 15.21 16.26
CA ASP A 517 -13.99 15.28 16.64
C ASP A 517 -14.88 14.34 15.81
N ARG A 518 -16.20 14.39 16.08
CA ARG A 518 -17.21 13.54 15.41
C ARG A 518 -17.20 13.66 13.90
N THR A 519 -16.86 14.82 13.35
CA THR A 519 -16.75 15.01 11.89
C THR A 519 -15.65 14.12 11.32
N ASP A 520 -14.51 14.04 12.01
CA ASP A 520 -13.40 13.17 11.60
C ASP A 520 -13.82 11.70 11.65
N PHE A 521 -14.47 11.27 12.73
CA PHE A 521 -14.92 9.89 12.90
C PHE A 521 -16.01 9.51 11.89
N HIS A 522 -16.96 10.41 11.62
CA HIS A 522 -17.98 10.24 10.60
C HIS A 522 -17.38 10.09 9.19
N ASN A 523 -16.31 10.82 8.88
CA ASN A 523 -15.60 10.68 7.60
C ASN A 523 -14.89 9.31 7.46
N TYR A 524 -14.58 8.63 8.57
CA TYR A 524 -13.89 7.34 8.60
C TYR A 524 -14.81 6.13 8.74
N ALA A 525 -15.97 6.32 9.36
CA ALA A 525 -16.96 5.26 9.60
C ALA A 525 -17.25 4.42 8.34
N PRO A 526 -17.45 4.98 7.12
CA PRO A 526 -17.78 4.20 5.91
C PRO A 526 -16.77 3.14 5.46
N PHE A 527 -15.54 3.15 5.98
CA PHE A 527 -14.53 2.12 5.70
C PHE A 527 -13.91 1.53 6.97
N SER A 528 -14.36 1.98 8.15
CA SER A 528 -13.87 1.54 9.46
C SER A 528 -15.02 0.99 10.31
N GLY A 529 -15.98 0.33 9.66
CA GLY A 529 -17.25 -0.04 10.26
C GLY A 529 -17.11 -0.82 11.56
N ASP A 530 -16.05 -1.60 11.73
CA ASP A 530 -15.81 -2.42 12.91
C ASP A 530 -15.16 -1.70 14.08
N GLY A 531 -14.44 -0.61 13.86
CA GLY A 531 -13.88 0.13 14.97
C GLY A 531 -12.98 1.28 14.57
N ILE A 532 -13.01 2.32 15.39
CA ILE A 532 -12.13 3.48 15.28
C ILE A 532 -11.39 3.70 16.61
N GLY A 533 -10.06 3.70 16.55
CA GLY A 533 -9.18 4.13 17.64
C GLY A 533 -8.56 5.49 17.31
N GLN A 534 -8.39 6.36 18.32
CA GLN A 534 -7.86 7.71 18.12
C GLN A 534 -6.88 8.14 19.22
N ASP A 535 -5.93 9.01 18.87
CA ASP A 535 -4.91 9.54 19.79
C ASP A 535 -5.50 10.53 20.81
N ALA A 536 -5.94 11.68 20.29
CA ALA A 536 -6.44 12.79 21.08
C ALA A 536 -7.65 13.43 20.39
N GLY A 537 -8.84 13.15 20.93
CA GLY A 537 -10.11 13.61 20.35
C GLY A 537 -11.26 13.56 21.33
N LYS A 538 -12.40 14.15 20.95
CA LYS A 538 -13.65 14.18 21.70
C LYS A 538 -14.77 13.49 20.93
N PRO A 539 -15.62 12.65 21.57
CA PRO A 539 -15.56 12.21 22.97
C PRO A 539 -14.32 11.39 23.33
N ALA A 540 -13.92 11.47 24.60
CA ALA A 540 -12.79 10.71 25.13
C ALA A 540 -13.15 9.27 25.53
N GLY A 541 -14.40 9.06 25.96
CA GLY A 541 -14.92 7.75 26.35
C GLY A 541 -15.48 6.97 25.16
N PRO A 542 -15.82 5.69 25.36
CA PRO A 542 -16.37 4.84 24.32
C PRO A 542 -17.75 5.37 23.91
N TYR A 543 -18.00 5.44 22.59
CA TYR A 543 -19.31 5.81 22.06
C TYR A 543 -19.52 5.21 20.66
N LEU A 544 -20.75 5.33 20.13
CA LEU A 544 -21.08 4.93 18.76
C LEU A 544 -21.19 6.14 17.84
N GLU A 545 -20.41 6.16 16.76
CA GLU A 545 -20.59 7.01 15.59
C GLU A 545 -21.35 6.20 14.55
N ASP A 546 -22.66 6.42 14.42
CA ASP A 546 -23.53 5.65 13.52
C ASP A 546 -23.31 4.12 13.64
N ASN A 547 -23.40 3.58 14.86
CA ASN A 547 -23.14 2.16 15.18
C ASN A 547 -21.68 1.70 15.05
N VAL A 548 -20.75 2.56 14.61
CA VAL A 548 -19.29 2.29 14.64
C VAL A 548 -18.74 2.63 16.03
N PRO A 549 -18.09 1.67 16.72
CA PRO A 549 -17.52 1.94 18.04
C PRO A 549 -16.25 2.78 17.92
N VAL A 550 -16.22 3.91 18.63
CA VAL A 550 -15.08 4.83 18.66
C VAL A 550 -14.55 4.94 20.09
N LEU A 551 -13.23 4.83 20.26
CA LEU A 551 -12.59 5.00 21.57
C LEU A 551 -11.22 5.67 21.45
N ARG A 552 -10.99 6.68 22.30
CA ARG A 552 -9.65 7.26 22.50
C ARG A 552 -8.72 6.27 23.16
N ARG A 553 -7.45 6.24 22.73
CA ARG A 553 -6.43 5.47 23.45
C ARG A 553 -6.40 5.82 24.93
N SER A 554 -5.99 4.84 25.70
CA SER A 554 -5.75 4.93 27.12
C SER A 554 -4.25 5.01 27.39
N GLY A 555 -3.89 5.78 28.43
CA GLY A 555 -2.54 5.78 28.99
C GLY A 555 -1.40 6.13 28.02
N PRO A 556 -0.15 5.89 28.44
CA PRO A 556 1.03 6.14 27.63
C PRO A 556 1.23 5.03 26.59
N ASP A 557 2.08 5.31 25.60
CA ASP A 557 2.62 4.27 24.72
C ASP A 557 3.47 3.30 25.53
N ASN A 558 3.50 2.03 25.12
CA ASN A 558 4.29 0.98 25.76
C ASN A 558 4.02 0.88 27.29
N PRO A 559 2.76 0.72 27.72
CA PRO A 559 2.41 0.80 29.13
C PRO A 559 3.05 -0.33 29.95
N SER A 560 3.70 0.02 31.08
CA SER A 560 4.16 -0.97 32.05
C SER A 560 3.01 -1.47 32.95
N PRO A 561 3.18 -2.59 33.66
CA PRO A 561 2.27 -2.97 34.74
C PRO A 561 2.05 -1.81 35.72
N GLY A 562 0.81 -1.60 36.13
CA GLY A 562 0.34 -0.45 36.92
C GLY A 562 0.02 0.81 36.11
N LYS A 563 0.26 0.83 34.79
CA LYS A 563 -0.09 1.93 33.88
C LYS A 563 -1.24 1.63 32.93
N ILE A 564 -1.82 0.44 33.03
CA ILE A 564 -3.09 0.12 32.38
C ILE A 564 -4.27 0.25 33.36
N MET A 565 -5.47 0.35 32.82
CA MET A 565 -6.71 0.56 33.54
C MET A 565 -6.95 -0.59 34.53
N ASP A 566 -7.35 -0.24 35.74
CA ASP A 566 -7.57 -1.19 36.82
C ASP A 566 -8.74 -0.71 37.68
N LYS A 567 -9.95 -1.15 37.31
CA LYS A 567 -11.21 -0.78 37.98
C LYS A 567 -11.82 -2.00 38.66
N PRO A 568 -12.27 -1.89 39.93
CA PRO A 568 -12.82 -3.03 40.67
C PRO A 568 -14.24 -3.41 40.25
N GLU A 569 -14.96 -2.52 39.58
CA GLU A 569 -16.38 -2.70 39.22
C GLU A 569 -16.70 -2.00 37.88
N GLY A 570 -17.84 -2.37 37.30
CA GLY A 570 -18.35 -1.82 36.05
C GLY A 570 -17.72 -2.43 34.79
N VAL A 571 -18.26 -2.06 33.62
CA VAL A 571 -17.77 -2.46 32.30
C VAL A 571 -16.84 -1.39 31.77
N ASN A 572 -15.54 -1.68 31.72
CA ASN A 572 -14.53 -0.68 31.42
C ASN A 572 -13.73 -1.07 30.18
N PHE A 573 -13.80 -0.26 29.13
CA PHE A 573 -13.02 -0.45 27.89
C PHE A 573 -11.79 0.46 27.88
N ALA A 574 -10.64 -0.13 27.59
CA ALA A 574 -9.39 0.59 27.40
C ALA A 574 -8.59 -0.04 26.26
N TRP A 575 -7.90 0.80 25.50
CA TRP A 575 -6.94 0.28 24.55
C TRP A 575 -5.63 1.07 24.61
N TYR A 576 -4.50 0.42 24.35
CA TYR A 576 -3.18 1.01 24.49
C TYR A 576 -2.37 0.85 23.21
N ARG A 577 -1.66 1.91 22.82
CA ARG A 577 -0.68 1.87 21.73
C ARG A 577 0.64 1.29 22.23
N THR A 578 1.29 0.52 21.36
CA THR A 578 2.68 0.11 21.55
C THR A 578 3.49 0.45 20.32
N ILE A 579 4.73 0.88 20.54
CA ILE A 579 5.72 1.21 19.54
C ILE A 579 6.64 0.00 19.44
N LEU A 580 6.51 -0.74 18.32
CA LEU A 580 7.43 -1.81 17.95
C LEU A 580 7.62 -2.90 19.03
N TRP A 581 6.55 -3.23 19.78
CA TRP A 581 6.58 -4.33 20.74
C TRP A 581 6.66 -5.70 20.06
N THR A 582 7.24 -6.66 20.78
CA THR A 582 7.21 -8.08 20.40
C THR A 582 5.97 -8.76 21.00
N PRO A 583 5.52 -9.90 20.45
CA PRO A 583 4.50 -10.74 21.08
C PRO A 583 4.83 -11.16 22.53
N GLU A 584 6.11 -11.28 22.88
CA GLU A 584 6.53 -11.55 24.26
C GLU A 584 6.22 -10.39 25.21
N SER A 585 6.42 -9.15 24.78
CA SER A 585 6.08 -7.97 25.60
C SER A 585 4.59 -7.93 25.92
N ILE A 586 3.74 -8.29 24.96
CA ILE A 586 2.29 -8.43 25.16
C ILE A 586 2.01 -9.52 26.18
N LYS A 587 2.60 -10.71 26.01
CA LYS A 587 2.43 -11.81 26.95
C LYS A 587 2.85 -11.43 28.38
N LYS A 588 3.99 -10.77 28.55
CA LYS A 588 4.47 -10.30 29.86
C LYS A 588 3.50 -9.34 30.52
N LEU A 589 2.89 -8.43 29.75
CA LEU A 589 1.86 -7.53 30.26
C LEU A 589 0.60 -8.31 30.66
N ASN A 590 0.10 -9.22 29.81
CA ASN A 590 -1.09 -10.01 30.12
C ASN A 590 -0.91 -10.89 31.37
N ASP A 591 0.24 -11.56 31.49
CA ASP A 591 0.56 -12.43 32.63
C ASP A 591 0.59 -11.66 33.96
N ALA A 592 1.03 -10.38 33.95
CA ALA A 592 1.05 -9.53 35.14
C ALA A 592 -0.34 -9.24 35.72
N TYR A 593 -1.41 -9.47 34.95
CA TYR A 593 -2.80 -9.18 35.34
C TYR A 593 -3.68 -10.42 35.47
N THR A 594 -3.13 -11.63 35.29
CA THR A 594 -3.90 -12.89 35.38
C THR A 594 -4.57 -13.07 36.75
N ASN A 595 -3.97 -12.53 37.82
CA ASN A 595 -4.45 -12.64 39.20
C ASN A 595 -4.72 -11.27 39.86
N SER A 596 -5.02 -10.22 39.08
CA SER A 596 -5.21 -8.86 39.59
C SER A 596 -6.41 -8.67 40.54
N GLY A 597 -7.37 -9.61 40.53
CA GLY A 597 -8.63 -9.52 41.27
C GLY A 597 -9.71 -8.65 40.62
N ASN A 598 -9.36 -7.84 39.61
CA ASN A 598 -10.25 -6.87 38.96
C ASN A 598 -10.70 -7.31 37.54
N ASN A 599 -10.67 -8.63 37.26
CA ASN A 599 -11.19 -9.24 36.03
C ASN A 599 -10.68 -8.58 34.71
N HIS A 600 -9.35 -8.54 34.52
CA HIS A 600 -8.74 -8.08 33.27
C HIS A 600 -8.93 -9.09 32.13
N ARG A 601 -9.41 -8.61 30.99
CA ARG A 601 -9.64 -9.39 29.77
C ARG A 601 -8.88 -8.74 28.62
N PHE A 602 -7.75 -9.31 28.25
CA PHE A 602 -7.02 -8.90 27.06
C PHE A 602 -7.65 -9.55 25.83
N LEU A 603 -7.98 -8.73 24.83
CA LEU A 603 -8.77 -9.11 23.67
C LEU A 603 -8.05 -8.77 22.37
N ASP A 604 -8.28 -9.59 21.35
CA ASP A 604 -8.11 -9.21 19.95
C ASP A 604 -9.06 -8.04 19.57
N ALA A 605 -8.72 -7.33 18.49
CA ALA A 605 -9.42 -6.10 18.11
C ALA A 605 -10.89 -6.33 17.76
N TYR A 606 -11.24 -7.41 17.04
CA TYR A 606 -12.64 -7.68 16.73
C TYR A 606 -13.43 -7.99 17.99
N SER A 607 -12.89 -8.81 18.89
CA SER A 607 -13.55 -9.08 20.17
C SER A 607 -13.76 -7.82 20.99
N PHE A 608 -12.76 -6.95 21.03
CA PHE A 608 -12.84 -5.68 21.74
C PHE A 608 -13.95 -4.79 21.18
N TYR A 609 -13.94 -4.53 19.87
CA TYR A 609 -14.89 -3.59 19.28
C TYR A 609 -16.31 -4.17 19.17
N TYR A 610 -16.49 -5.47 18.92
CA TYR A 610 -17.82 -6.10 18.86
C TYR A 610 -18.49 -6.09 20.24
N LEU A 611 -17.71 -6.34 21.29
CA LEU A 611 -18.19 -6.29 22.67
C LEU A 611 -18.52 -4.86 23.08
N MET A 612 -17.69 -3.89 22.69
CA MET A 612 -17.94 -2.46 22.94
C MET A 612 -19.21 -1.99 22.21
N ARG A 613 -19.39 -2.37 20.94
CA ARG A 613 -20.60 -2.07 20.17
C ARG A 613 -21.84 -2.56 20.90
N HIS A 614 -21.83 -3.84 21.29
CA HIS A 614 -22.92 -4.49 22.00
C HIS A 614 -23.23 -3.85 23.35
N HIS A 615 -22.20 -3.54 24.14
CA HIS A 615 -22.35 -2.89 25.45
C HIS A 615 -23.00 -1.50 25.33
N LEU A 616 -22.65 -0.74 24.30
CA LEU A 616 -23.19 0.59 24.03
C LEU A 616 -24.61 0.56 23.41
N GLY A 617 -25.21 -0.62 23.23
CA GLY A 617 -26.53 -0.80 22.66
C GLY A 617 -26.57 -0.84 21.13
N GLY A 618 -25.41 -0.90 20.47
CA GLY A 618 -25.31 -1.10 19.03
C GLY A 618 -25.50 -2.56 18.61
N HIS A 619 -25.40 -2.82 17.31
CA HIS A 619 -25.67 -4.13 16.72
C HIS A 619 -24.53 -4.56 15.79
N ASN A 620 -24.04 -5.78 15.98
CA ASN A 620 -23.03 -6.39 15.11
C ASN A 620 -23.69 -7.07 13.89
N HIS A 621 -24.72 -6.45 13.30
CA HIS A 621 -25.39 -6.98 12.11
C HIS A 621 -24.76 -6.41 10.83
N TYR A 622 -25.03 -7.04 9.69
CA TYR A 622 -24.66 -6.53 8.37
C TYR A 622 -23.13 -6.42 8.15
N ARG A 623 -22.37 -7.35 8.74
CA ARG A 623 -20.92 -7.47 8.59
C ARG A 623 -20.58 -8.64 7.68
N THR A 624 -19.61 -8.44 6.78
CA THR A 624 -19.31 -9.39 5.72
C THR A 624 -17.84 -9.32 5.33
N ALA A 625 -17.32 -10.44 4.82
CA ALA A 625 -16.09 -10.51 4.07
C ALA A 625 -16.31 -11.16 2.69
N TRP A 626 -15.62 -10.64 1.68
CA TRP A 626 -15.75 -11.07 0.28
C TRP A 626 -14.76 -12.19 -0.04
N VAL A 627 -15.23 -13.44 -0.06
CA VAL A 627 -14.34 -14.62 -0.11
C VAL A 627 -13.84 -14.90 -1.52
N SER A 628 -14.74 -14.97 -2.50
CA SER A 628 -14.42 -15.27 -3.90
C SER A 628 -15.61 -15.01 -4.79
N ASP A 629 -15.39 -14.92 -6.09
CA ASP A 629 -16.44 -14.98 -7.11
C ASP A 629 -15.92 -15.67 -8.37
N ASN A 630 -16.83 -15.99 -9.29
CA ASN A 630 -16.52 -16.53 -10.61
C ASN A 630 -16.57 -15.46 -11.72
N ILE A 631 -16.56 -14.17 -11.38
CA ILE A 631 -16.73 -13.08 -12.33
C ILE A 631 -15.40 -12.93 -13.10
N PRO A 632 -15.38 -13.21 -14.41
CA PRO A 632 -14.16 -13.04 -15.21
C PRO A 632 -13.74 -11.58 -15.31
N ARG A 633 -12.42 -11.36 -15.35
CA ARG A 633 -11.82 -10.02 -15.59
C ARG A 633 -12.16 -9.48 -16.98
N ILE A 634 -12.26 -10.34 -17.99
CA ILE A 634 -12.47 -9.98 -19.39
C ILE A 634 -13.70 -10.71 -19.93
N VAL A 635 -14.63 -9.99 -20.55
CA VAL A 635 -15.92 -10.54 -20.99
C VAL A 635 -16.35 -9.96 -22.32
N ARG A 636 -17.10 -10.75 -23.10
CA ARG A 636 -17.63 -10.32 -24.39
C ARG A 636 -18.75 -9.30 -24.22
N SER A 637 -18.72 -8.23 -25.00
CA SER A 637 -19.75 -7.18 -25.01
C SER A 637 -21.16 -7.73 -25.23
N GLY A 638 -22.13 -7.18 -24.50
CA GLY A 638 -23.55 -7.50 -24.62
C GLY A 638 -23.96 -8.92 -24.20
N THR A 639 -23.03 -9.73 -23.70
CA THR A 639 -23.33 -11.09 -23.25
C THR A 639 -24.01 -11.11 -21.90
N THR A 640 -24.71 -12.21 -21.64
CA THR A 640 -25.30 -12.51 -20.33
C THR A 640 -24.48 -13.62 -19.68
N MET A 641 -24.16 -13.49 -18.39
CA MET A 641 -23.38 -14.48 -17.65
C MET A 641 -23.99 -14.76 -16.28
N GLU A 642 -23.87 -16.01 -15.84
CA GLU A 642 -24.16 -16.39 -14.46
C GLU A 642 -22.97 -16.09 -13.57
N ILE A 643 -23.23 -15.37 -12.49
CA ILE A 643 -22.27 -15.08 -11.46
C ILE A 643 -22.61 -15.82 -10.17
N GLU A 644 -21.59 -16.21 -9.44
CA GLU A 644 -21.67 -16.72 -8.08
C GLU A 644 -20.63 -15.98 -7.23
N ALA A 645 -21.11 -15.29 -6.19
CA ALA A 645 -20.25 -14.71 -5.16
C ALA A 645 -20.34 -15.52 -3.87
N THR A 646 -19.18 -15.86 -3.29
CA THR A 646 -19.07 -16.46 -1.96
C THR A 646 -18.77 -15.38 -0.94
N VAL A 647 -19.62 -15.30 0.08
CA VAL A 647 -19.63 -14.22 1.06
C VAL A 647 -19.62 -14.81 2.47
N ARG A 648 -18.72 -14.39 3.35
CA ARG A 648 -18.69 -14.85 4.75
C ARG A 648 -19.52 -13.90 5.62
N ASN A 649 -20.40 -14.47 6.44
CA ASN A 649 -21.15 -13.72 7.43
C ASN A 649 -20.27 -13.41 8.63
N ASP A 650 -19.85 -12.16 8.74
CA ASP A 650 -19.03 -11.66 9.84
C ASP A 650 -19.88 -10.98 10.92
N GLY A 651 -21.19 -10.91 10.72
CA GLY A 651 -22.15 -10.35 11.67
C GLY A 651 -22.70 -11.37 12.67
N TRP A 652 -23.65 -10.93 13.49
CA TRP A 652 -24.38 -11.74 14.47
C TRP A 652 -25.82 -12.08 14.01
N ASP A 653 -26.27 -11.49 12.91
CA ASP A 653 -27.50 -11.86 12.22
C ASP A 653 -27.32 -13.16 11.41
N THR A 654 -28.41 -13.86 11.13
CA THR A 654 -28.42 -15.01 10.22
C THR A 654 -29.05 -14.60 8.91
N TRP A 655 -28.41 -14.90 7.79
CA TRP A 655 -28.94 -14.56 6.47
C TRP A 655 -29.73 -15.70 5.88
N SER A 656 -30.86 -15.39 5.26
CA SER A 656 -31.64 -16.34 4.46
C SER A 656 -32.40 -15.59 3.36
N GLU A 657 -32.76 -16.31 2.29
CA GLU A 657 -33.64 -15.74 1.26
C GLU A 657 -35.04 -15.44 1.82
N ALA A 658 -35.52 -16.22 2.78
CA ALA A 658 -36.81 -16.00 3.44
C ALA A 658 -36.84 -14.68 4.25
N ASP A 659 -35.68 -14.26 4.77
CA ASP A 659 -35.49 -12.99 5.46
C ASP A 659 -35.01 -11.88 4.49
N ASN A 660 -35.05 -12.12 3.18
CA ASN A 660 -34.65 -11.19 2.12
C ASN A 660 -33.20 -10.64 2.20
N TYR A 661 -32.24 -11.47 2.60
CA TYR A 661 -30.83 -11.16 2.41
C TYR A 661 -30.40 -11.54 0.99
N ARG A 662 -29.91 -10.57 0.23
CA ARG A 662 -29.57 -10.70 -1.19
C ARG A 662 -28.29 -9.94 -1.53
N LEU A 663 -27.81 -10.11 -2.76
CA LEU A 663 -26.64 -9.40 -3.30
C LEU A 663 -27.08 -8.49 -4.45
N GLY A 664 -26.75 -7.20 -4.38
CA GLY A 664 -26.88 -6.26 -5.49
C GLY A 664 -25.58 -6.16 -6.29
N ILE A 665 -25.68 -5.92 -7.59
CA ILE A 665 -24.54 -5.75 -8.51
C ILE A 665 -24.72 -4.47 -9.31
N ALA A 666 -23.65 -3.71 -9.50
CA ALA A 666 -23.63 -2.53 -10.34
C ALA A 666 -22.40 -2.55 -11.25
N ILE A 667 -22.57 -2.13 -12.51
CA ILE A 667 -21.47 -1.98 -13.48
C ILE A 667 -21.39 -0.50 -13.84
N MET A 668 -20.31 0.15 -13.40
CA MET A 668 -20.13 1.60 -13.49
C MET A 668 -18.98 1.95 -14.43
N LEU A 669 -18.96 3.17 -14.96
CA LEU A 669 -17.74 3.67 -15.59
C LEU A 669 -16.64 3.85 -14.53
N PRO A 670 -15.36 3.74 -14.91
CA PRO A 670 -14.25 3.86 -13.96
C PRO A 670 -14.32 5.14 -13.14
N GLY A 671 -14.17 4.99 -11.82
CA GLY A 671 -14.18 6.12 -10.88
C GLY A 671 -15.57 6.61 -10.46
N GLN A 672 -16.65 6.03 -10.97
CA GLN A 672 -18.01 6.32 -10.49
C GLN A 672 -18.38 5.42 -9.31
N THR A 673 -18.95 6.01 -8.26
CA THR A 673 -19.52 5.26 -7.13
C THR A 673 -20.99 4.93 -7.42
N PRO A 674 -21.44 3.68 -7.24
CA PRO A 674 -22.83 3.31 -7.48
C PRO A 674 -23.79 3.97 -6.47
N SER A 675 -24.94 4.42 -6.96
CA SER A 675 -26.12 4.74 -6.17
C SER A 675 -26.94 3.48 -5.87
N ALA A 676 -27.95 3.58 -4.99
CA ALA A 676 -28.86 2.46 -4.75
C ALA A 676 -29.62 2.03 -6.04
N GLN A 677 -29.95 2.99 -6.91
CA GLN A 677 -30.65 2.71 -8.17
C GLN A 677 -29.80 1.89 -9.14
N ASP A 678 -28.47 2.10 -9.14
CA ASP A 678 -27.56 1.35 -10.01
C ASP A 678 -27.53 -0.14 -9.62
N TYR A 679 -27.61 -0.44 -8.32
CA TYR A 679 -27.72 -1.81 -7.83
C TYR A 679 -29.10 -2.45 -8.11
N ASP A 680 -30.16 -1.65 -8.20
CA ASP A 680 -31.52 -2.12 -8.52
C ASP A 680 -31.68 -2.52 -9.98
N PHE A 681 -30.92 -1.89 -10.89
CA PHE A 681 -31.02 -2.09 -12.32
C PHE A 681 -30.70 -3.54 -12.76
N HIS A 682 -29.70 -4.16 -12.14
CA HIS A 682 -29.23 -5.48 -12.56
C HIS A 682 -29.98 -6.64 -11.91
N GLY A 683 -30.92 -6.40 -10.99
CA GLY A 683 -31.57 -7.46 -10.22
C GLY A 683 -30.78 -7.88 -8.97
N ARG A 684 -31.04 -9.07 -8.45
CA ARG A 684 -30.50 -9.53 -7.17
C ARG A 684 -29.99 -10.96 -7.22
N GLY A 685 -28.76 -11.15 -6.74
CA GLY A 685 -28.25 -12.47 -6.39
C GLY A 685 -28.92 -13.02 -5.15
N ARG A 686 -29.27 -14.31 -5.21
CA ARG A 686 -30.06 -14.99 -4.17
C ARG A 686 -29.32 -16.15 -3.55
N LEU A 687 -29.63 -16.42 -2.29
CA LEU A 687 -29.28 -17.66 -1.62
C LEU A 687 -30.19 -18.79 -2.14
N ALA A 688 -29.72 -20.04 -2.05
CA ALA A 688 -30.58 -21.18 -2.33
C ALA A 688 -31.73 -21.26 -1.32
N ASP A 689 -32.91 -21.72 -1.78
CA ASP A 689 -34.08 -21.89 -0.92
C ASP A 689 -33.77 -22.76 0.30
N GLY A 690 -34.13 -22.27 1.50
CA GLY A 690 -33.88 -22.94 2.77
C GLY A 690 -32.44 -22.83 3.30
N MET A 691 -31.51 -22.23 2.55
CA MET A 691 -30.17 -21.94 3.05
C MET A 691 -30.23 -20.89 4.17
N ARG A 692 -29.51 -21.16 5.26
CA ARG A 692 -29.29 -20.23 6.36
C ARG A 692 -27.79 -20.04 6.56
N VAL A 693 -27.33 -18.81 6.47
CA VAL A 693 -25.93 -18.44 6.66
C VAL A 693 -25.79 -17.89 8.07
N ALA A 694 -25.43 -18.76 9.01
CA ALA A 694 -25.17 -18.35 10.39
C ALA A 694 -23.89 -17.50 10.49
N PRO A 695 -23.69 -16.75 11.59
CA PRO A 695 -22.41 -16.10 11.90
C PRO A 695 -21.21 -17.03 11.69
N GLY A 696 -20.17 -16.53 11.02
CA GLY A 696 -18.97 -17.25 10.64
C GLY A 696 -19.10 -18.18 9.42
N GLN A 697 -20.32 -18.44 8.92
CA GLN A 697 -20.55 -19.31 7.76
C GLN A 697 -20.44 -18.55 6.43
N ARG A 698 -20.33 -19.30 5.32
CA ARG A 698 -20.29 -18.77 3.96
C ARG A 698 -21.63 -18.97 3.26
N GLY A 699 -22.12 -17.92 2.60
CA GLY A 699 -23.25 -17.92 1.68
C GLY A 699 -22.79 -17.92 0.22
N PHE A 700 -23.58 -18.54 -0.65
CA PHE A 700 -23.35 -18.56 -2.10
C PHE A 700 -24.50 -17.83 -2.78
N PHE A 701 -24.21 -16.68 -3.38
CA PHE A 701 -25.20 -15.83 -4.02
C PHE A 701 -25.08 -15.97 -5.53
N ARG A 702 -26.14 -16.46 -6.18
CA ARG A 702 -26.16 -16.65 -7.64
C ARG A 702 -27.04 -15.62 -8.30
N HIS A 703 -26.57 -15.07 -9.42
CA HIS A 703 -27.34 -14.13 -10.23
C HIS A 703 -26.95 -14.21 -11.70
N THR A 704 -27.81 -13.70 -12.57
CA THR A 704 -27.50 -13.53 -13.99
C THR A 704 -27.39 -12.04 -14.29
N ILE A 705 -26.25 -11.60 -14.84
CA ILE A 705 -26.05 -10.20 -15.25
C ILE A 705 -25.86 -10.09 -16.76
N THR A 706 -26.31 -8.97 -17.32
CA THR A 706 -26.01 -8.58 -18.71
C THR A 706 -24.87 -7.57 -18.70
N VAL A 707 -23.80 -7.91 -19.40
CA VAL A 707 -22.59 -7.09 -19.58
C VAL A 707 -22.90 -5.93 -20.54
N PRO A 708 -22.29 -4.74 -20.35
CA PRO A 708 -22.44 -3.63 -21.28
C PRO A 708 -22.25 -4.04 -22.75
N ALA A 709 -23.08 -3.50 -23.63
CA ALA A 709 -22.96 -3.72 -25.08
C ALA A 709 -21.79 -2.93 -25.71
N THR A 710 -21.21 -1.99 -24.97
CA THR A 710 -20.10 -1.16 -25.42
C THR A 710 -18.80 -1.71 -24.84
N ALA A 711 -17.80 -1.93 -25.70
CA ALA A 711 -16.47 -2.28 -25.26
C ALA A 711 -15.83 -1.14 -24.45
N GLY A 712 -15.08 -1.48 -23.41
CA GLY A 712 -14.45 -0.53 -22.50
C GLY A 712 -14.09 -1.15 -21.16
N ILE A 713 -13.41 -0.38 -20.32
CA ILE A 713 -13.11 -0.76 -18.94
C ILE A 713 -14.25 -0.23 -18.06
N TYR A 714 -14.74 -1.07 -17.17
CA TYR A 714 -15.78 -0.76 -16.19
C TYR A 714 -15.32 -1.13 -14.79
N ASP A 715 -15.93 -0.51 -13.79
CA ASP A 715 -15.84 -0.93 -12.39
C ASP A 715 -17.08 -1.77 -12.05
N LEU A 716 -16.89 -3.05 -11.75
CA LEU A 716 -17.95 -3.91 -11.23
C LEU A 716 -17.95 -3.87 -9.71
N TYR A 717 -19.11 -3.58 -9.14
CA TYR A 717 -19.38 -3.56 -7.72
C TYR A 717 -20.38 -4.64 -7.35
N TYR A 718 -20.22 -5.23 -6.17
CA TYR A 718 -21.30 -5.95 -5.52
C TYR A 718 -21.34 -5.66 -4.01
N ASP A 719 -22.56 -5.55 -3.49
CA ASP A 719 -22.83 -5.27 -2.09
C ASP A 719 -24.01 -6.14 -1.59
N MET A 720 -23.98 -6.48 -0.31
CA MET A 720 -25.05 -7.20 0.34
C MET A 720 -26.18 -6.23 0.70
N VAL A 721 -27.43 -6.72 0.65
CA VAL A 721 -28.62 -5.96 1.01
C VAL A 721 -29.58 -6.82 1.83
N HIS A 722 -30.09 -6.25 2.90
CA HIS A 722 -31.30 -6.74 3.57
C HIS A 722 -32.47 -5.93 3.01
N GLU A 723 -33.23 -6.53 2.09
CA GLU A 723 -34.21 -5.81 1.28
C GLU A 723 -35.26 -5.10 2.11
N GLY A 724 -35.55 -3.85 1.75
CA GLY A 724 -36.47 -3.00 2.50
C GLY A 724 -35.94 -2.54 3.86
N VAL A 725 -34.69 -2.90 4.23
CA VAL A 725 -34.06 -2.54 5.51
C VAL A 725 -32.80 -1.69 5.30
N THR A 726 -31.72 -2.25 4.74
CA THR A 726 -30.45 -1.51 4.54
C THR A 726 -29.53 -2.21 3.55
N TRP A 727 -28.72 -1.43 2.83
CA TRP A 727 -27.48 -1.93 2.21
C TRP A 727 -26.39 -2.12 3.26
N PHE A 728 -25.49 -3.07 3.05
CA PHE A 728 -24.40 -3.31 3.97
C PHE A 728 -23.38 -2.17 3.92
N ARG A 729 -23.14 -1.56 2.75
CA ARG A 729 -22.33 -0.34 2.64
C ARG A 729 -22.86 0.83 3.48
N ASP A 730 -24.20 0.95 3.58
CA ASP A 730 -24.86 2.00 4.36
C ASP A 730 -24.78 1.67 5.86
N ALA A 731 -24.59 0.40 6.21
CA ALA A 731 -24.21 -0.07 7.55
C ALA A 731 -22.68 -0.06 7.79
N HIS A 732 -21.94 0.77 7.05
CA HIS A 732 -20.49 0.97 7.17
C HIS A 732 -19.65 -0.25 6.78
N ASN A 733 -20.14 -1.10 5.89
CA ASN A 733 -19.32 -2.12 5.25
C ASN A 733 -18.66 -1.57 3.98
N ILE A 734 -17.60 -2.23 3.50
CA ILE A 734 -16.97 -1.88 2.23
C ILE A 734 -17.52 -2.83 1.17
N GLU A 735 -18.24 -2.31 0.19
CA GLU A 735 -18.67 -3.08 -0.98
C GLU A 735 -17.47 -3.65 -1.75
N TRP A 736 -17.61 -4.81 -2.38
CA TRP A 736 -16.55 -5.31 -3.27
C TRP A 736 -16.48 -4.45 -4.54
N LYS A 737 -15.27 -4.34 -5.09
CA LYS A 737 -15.00 -3.64 -6.35
C LYS A 737 -13.89 -4.38 -7.11
N GLN A 738 -14.09 -4.60 -8.40
CA GLN A 738 -13.04 -5.08 -9.31
C GLN A 738 -13.20 -4.51 -10.72
N PRO A 739 -12.10 -4.39 -11.49
CA PRO A 739 -12.19 -4.00 -12.90
C PRO A 739 -12.87 -5.10 -13.73
N LEU A 740 -13.66 -4.69 -14.70
CA LEU A 740 -14.30 -5.53 -15.71
C LEU A 740 -13.95 -4.97 -17.10
N ILE A 741 -13.17 -5.72 -17.88
CA ILE A 741 -12.84 -5.37 -19.26
C ILE A 741 -13.90 -5.98 -20.17
N VAL A 742 -14.62 -5.13 -20.89
CA VAL A 742 -15.62 -5.53 -21.87
C VAL A 742 -15.02 -5.34 -23.26
N ALA A 743 -15.02 -6.40 -24.07
CA ALA A 743 -14.46 -6.37 -25.42
C ALA A 743 -15.38 -7.08 -26.42
N ASP A 744 -15.42 -6.62 -27.66
CA ASP A 744 -16.16 -7.35 -28.71
C ASP A 744 -15.55 -8.72 -28.97
N ASP A 745 -14.22 -8.83 -28.90
CA ASP A 745 -13.49 -10.08 -28.85
C ASP A 745 -12.56 -10.15 -27.62
N PRO A 746 -12.92 -10.90 -26.57
CA PRO A 746 -12.08 -11.05 -25.37
C PRO A 746 -10.68 -11.58 -25.63
N TRP A 747 -10.49 -12.33 -26.72
CA TRP A 747 -9.19 -12.89 -27.14
C TRP A 747 -8.29 -11.90 -27.85
N SER A 748 -8.72 -10.64 -28.03
CA SER A 748 -7.87 -9.57 -28.53
C SER A 748 -7.45 -8.57 -27.45
N VAL A 749 -7.79 -8.83 -26.18
CA VAL A 749 -7.40 -7.97 -25.06
C VAL A 749 -6.00 -8.36 -24.64
N ASP A 750 -5.11 -7.38 -24.75
CA ASP A 750 -3.70 -7.44 -24.39
C ASP A 750 -3.43 -6.15 -23.60
N THR A 751 -3.33 -6.29 -22.28
CA THR A 751 -3.28 -5.14 -21.36
C THR A 751 -1.88 -4.64 -21.07
N ASP A 752 -0.86 -5.47 -21.25
CA ASP A 752 0.53 -5.10 -21.08
C ASP A 752 1.25 -4.82 -22.42
N GLY A 753 0.61 -5.13 -23.55
CA GLY A 753 1.03 -4.76 -24.89
C GLY A 753 2.14 -5.65 -25.46
N ASP A 754 2.27 -6.88 -24.97
CA ASP A 754 3.33 -7.81 -25.36
C ASP A 754 2.99 -8.59 -26.67
N GLY A 755 1.75 -8.44 -27.16
CA GLY A 755 1.21 -9.12 -28.33
C GLY A 755 0.56 -10.47 -28.02
N LEU A 756 0.42 -10.85 -26.75
CA LEU A 756 -0.28 -12.02 -26.26
C LEU A 756 -1.63 -11.61 -25.64
N PRO A 757 -2.72 -12.33 -25.93
CA PRO A 757 -3.96 -12.05 -25.25
C PRO A 757 -3.92 -12.43 -23.77
N ASP A 758 -4.38 -11.55 -22.89
CA ASP A 758 -4.50 -11.77 -21.44
C ASP A 758 -5.21 -13.10 -21.10
N LEU A 759 -6.25 -13.47 -21.85
CA LEU A 759 -6.97 -14.73 -21.65
C LEU A 759 -6.11 -15.96 -21.98
N TRP A 760 -5.28 -15.86 -23.03
CA TRP A 760 -4.35 -16.93 -23.39
C TRP A 760 -3.29 -17.09 -22.30
N GLU A 761 -2.76 -15.99 -21.78
CA GLU A 761 -1.79 -16.03 -20.71
C GLU A 761 -2.37 -16.69 -19.45
N ILE A 762 -3.57 -16.28 -19.03
CA ILE A 762 -4.27 -16.89 -17.89
C ILE A 762 -4.45 -18.40 -18.08
N GLU A 763 -4.91 -18.85 -19.25
CA GLU A 763 -5.11 -20.28 -19.55
C GLU A 763 -3.81 -21.09 -19.51
N ASN A 764 -2.67 -20.45 -19.80
CA ASN A 764 -1.35 -21.06 -19.81
C ASN A 764 -0.54 -20.79 -18.53
N GLY A 765 -1.18 -20.27 -17.47
CA GLY A 765 -0.54 -20.02 -16.18
C GLY A 765 0.50 -18.90 -16.18
N ARG A 766 0.38 -17.96 -17.13
CA ARG A 766 1.22 -16.77 -17.27
C ARG A 766 0.58 -15.56 -16.59
N LEU A 767 1.34 -14.48 -16.50
CA LEU A 767 0.95 -13.27 -15.79
C LEU A 767 0.49 -12.25 -16.82
N PHE A 768 -0.82 -12.05 -16.94
CA PHE A 768 -1.45 -11.13 -17.93
C PHE A 768 -1.03 -9.65 -17.86
N TRP A 769 -0.10 -9.34 -16.95
CA TRP A 769 0.35 -8.00 -16.62
C TRP A 769 1.88 -7.91 -16.68
N HIS A 770 2.54 -8.87 -17.34
CA HIS A 770 3.97 -9.00 -17.37
C HIS A 770 4.51 -8.99 -18.82
N PRO A 771 4.86 -7.82 -19.38
CA PRO A 771 5.10 -7.62 -20.82
C PRO A 771 6.36 -8.27 -21.42
N ASP A 772 7.03 -9.13 -20.67
CA ASP A 772 8.26 -9.84 -21.07
C ASP A 772 8.06 -11.36 -21.12
N ASP A 773 6.84 -11.86 -20.87
CA ASP A 773 6.60 -13.27 -21.04
C ASP A 773 6.51 -13.60 -22.55
N VAL A 774 7.08 -14.74 -22.96
CA VAL A 774 7.23 -15.06 -24.40
C VAL A 774 6.37 -16.24 -24.79
N GLY A 775 5.56 -16.09 -25.83
CA GLY A 775 4.79 -17.18 -26.42
C GLY A 775 5.68 -18.28 -27.06
N PRO A 776 5.12 -19.48 -27.33
CA PRO A 776 5.86 -20.65 -27.81
C PRO A 776 6.58 -20.51 -29.17
N SER A 777 6.39 -19.40 -29.90
CA SER A 777 7.02 -19.12 -31.19
C SER A 777 8.01 -17.93 -31.18
N GLY A 778 8.32 -17.33 -30.04
CA GLY A 778 9.30 -16.24 -29.98
C GLY A 778 8.81 -14.91 -30.58
N GLY A 779 7.51 -14.64 -30.53
CA GLY A 779 6.93 -13.32 -30.77
C GLY A 779 6.33 -13.11 -32.16
N GLU A 780 5.20 -13.77 -32.45
CA GLU A 780 4.21 -13.30 -33.44
C GLU A 780 2.94 -14.17 -33.34
N TRP A 781 2.02 -13.79 -32.45
CA TRP A 781 0.60 -13.91 -32.78
C TRP A 781 0.28 -12.69 -33.64
N GLY A 782 -0.34 -12.87 -34.81
CA GLY A 782 -0.46 -11.86 -35.88
C GLY A 782 -1.36 -10.66 -35.56
N PHE A 783 -1.20 -10.04 -34.39
CA PHE A 783 -1.85 -8.81 -33.98
C PHE A 783 -0.85 -7.65 -34.11
N ASP A 784 -1.37 -6.53 -34.61
CA ASP A 784 -0.61 -5.35 -35.00
C ASP A 784 0.12 -4.74 -33.79
N LYS A 785 1.46 -4.79 -33.78
CA LYS A 785 2.34 -4.27 -32.72
C LYS A 785 2.29 -2.74 -32.59
N ASP A 786 1.60 -2.05 -33.51
CA ASP A 786 1.44 -0.60 -33.53
C ASP A 786 0.17 -0.09 -32.80
N ARG A 787 -0.56 -0.96 -32.08
CA ARG A 787 -1.67 -0.52 -31.23
C ARG A 787 -1.13 0.10 -29.92
N PRO A 788 -1.55 1.31 -29.53
CA PRO A 788 -1.19 1.87 -28.23
C PRO A 788 -1.63 0.93 -27.11
N SER A 789 -0.75 0.67 -26.15
CA SER A 789 -1.10 -0.09 -24.94
C SER A 789 -2.27 0.58 -24.22
N ALA A 790 -3.14 -0.20 -23.57
CA ALA A 790 -4.20 0.36 -22.74
C ALA A 790 -3.67 1.21 -21.58
N SER A 791 -2.38 1.03 -21.21
CA SER A 791 -1.69 1.86 -20.21
C SER A 791 -1.48 3.32 -20.63
N ASP A 792 -1.56 3.63 -21.93
CA ASP A 792 -1.51 5.01 -22.44
C ASP A 792 -2.87 5.72 -22.42
N GLN A 793 -3.96 5.02 -22.08
CA GLN A 793 -5.27 5.65 -21.85
C GLN A 793 -5.46 6.00 -20.38
N ARG A 794 -4.69 6.98 -19.91
CA ARG A 794 -5.11 7.75 -18.74
C ARG A 794 -6.37 8.55 -19.13
N PRO A 795 -7.48 8.49 -18.39
CA PRO A 795 -8.62 9.34 -18.67
C PRO A 795 -8.20 10.80 -18.53
N HIS A 796 -8.46 11.59 -19.56
CA HIS A 796 -8.09 13.01 -19.64
C HIS A 796 -8.69 13.88 -18.54
#